data_AF-A0A1N6IVM1-F1
#
_entry.id   AF-A0A1N6IVM1-F1
#
_cell.length_a   1.000
_cell.length_b   1.000
_cell.length_c   1.000
_cell.angle_alpha   90.00
_cell.angle_beta   90.00
_cell.angle_gamma   90.00
#
_symmetry.space_group_name_H-M   'P 1'
#
loop_
_entity.id
_entity.type
_entity.pdbx_description
1 polymer ?
#
loop_
_entity_poly.entity_id
_entity_poly.type
_entity_poly.pdbx_seq_one_letter_code
_entity_poly.pdbx_strand_id
1 'polypeptide(L)'
;MMRSGALAPIRNGLLFGVALFAVLSSAGSADGGDPPGTAMIELGHATVVIPAQLPDRERKAVTMLVEEVGRRTRLNWVVTTDWPEAPGPVVVVTPARALATFSGKPGGDRGPEPPARSEGYRVWVAESTPVVWVEGHDARGVLFGVGRLLRELRMSRGRVDLPASFRVSSSPRDLIRGHQLGYRPKTNSYDGWDLDQWERYIRDLAVFGTNAIELLPPETDDAADSPHFPRPPLEMMVGMSKLVDDYGLDVWVWYPVPDNLDAQPEAARISLERWAEVLGKLPRVDAVFVPGGDPGHSRPSALMPHLEKAAAVLRKAHPNAQMWVSTQGFDRAWTEEFYAIVGREPAWLSGVVYGPHTRDSLAEVRAGVPRRYPVRLYPDITHTMKCQFPVPDWDLAYFVTEGREPINPRPRANAEIFKALKDHVGFVTYSEGCNDDVNKFVWSALGFDPETPVVEILRQYSRYFIGPKTTEGFAQGLLALEQNWVGPLSGNDSVETTLQQFQDLERQASPDDLRNWRFQQALYRAYYDALVRDRLVFETGLENQAMADLRRARAVGSIDALNAARATLDRAKTTRLSADRRGRVFELGEALFQSIRMQLSVPRYQAIGEERGANLDSIDAPLNNRVWLEAEFDRLRALPDEAARQQGIEQLIQRTNPGPGGFYDAPGDPTRRPHVEPGPSVALDPMLRVARQGFQPRPDWPLTWYRHAESLYDVPLRMNYDDLDPRAHYSVRVVYAGDRGPTPLELKADGLVVHAPIPKSDPVRPLEFAIPPQATADGRLTLTWTRDPGRGGNGRGCQVTEVWLIRKGD
;
A
#
# COMPACT_ATOMS: atom_id res chain seq x y z
N MET A 1 -52.81 25.49 -59.18
CA MET A 1 -51.57 26.05 -58.58
C MET A 1 -50.98 24.96 -57.68
N MET A 2 -50.05 24.14 -58.18
CA MET A 2 -48.59 24.29 -58.01
C MET A 2 -48.21 24.55 -56.54
N ARG A 3 -47.74 23.50 -55.84
CA ARG A 3 -46.32 23.13 -55.57
C ARG A 3 -45.88 23.76 -54.23
N SER A 4 -45.08 23.16 -53.36
CA SER A 4 -44.49 21.82 -53.12
C SER A 4 -43.50 22.06 -51.99
N GLY A 5 -43.31 21.14 -51.03
CA GLY A 5 -42.24 21.31 -50.05
C GLY A 5 -42.17 20.20 -49.02
N ALA A 6 -41.68 19.04 -49.44
CA ALA A 6 -41.27 17.95 -48.57
C ALA A 6 -39.99 18.30 -47.82
N LEU A 7 -39.91 17.95 -46.54
CA LEU A 7 -38.69 17.94 -45.74
C LEU A 7 -38.14 16.52 -45.72
N ALA A 8 -36.98 16.33 -46.35
CA ALA A 8 -36.12 15.16 -46.26
C ALA A 8 -34.70 15.62 -45.83
N PRO A 9 -33.89 14.73 -45.22
CA PRO A 9 -32.80 15.09 -44.33
C PRO A 9 -31.48 15.29 -45.07
N ILE A 10 -30.66 16.24 -44.61
CA ILE A 10 -29.31 16.44 -45.13
C ILE A 10 -28.29 15.75 -44.21
N ARG A 11 -27.66 14.72 -44.78
CA ARG A 11 -26.35 14.17 -44.44
C ARG A 11 -25.34 15.27 -44.13
N ASN A 12 -24.64 15.16 -43.01
CA ASN A 12 -23.26 15.62 -42.91
C ASN A 12 -22.39 14.45 -42.47
N GLY A 13 -21.65 13.91 -43.44
CA GLY A 13 -20.52 13.03 -43.20
C GLY A 13 -19.24 13.85 -43.15
N LEU A 14 -18.29 13.31 -42.38
CA LEU A 14 -16.84 13.44 -42.47
C LEU A 14 -16.25 14.86 -42.62
N LEU A 15 -15.56 15.31 -41.57
CA LEU A 15 -14.11 15.60 -41.58
C LEU A 15 -13.75 16.33 -40.29
N PHE A 16 -13.25 15.61 -39.28
CA PHE A 16 -12.31 16.16 -38.30
C PHE A 16 -11.50 15.01 -37.71
N GLY A 17 -10.37 14.74 -38.37
CA GLY A 17 -9.35 13.82 -37.92
C GLY A 17 -7.99 14.43 -38.23
N VAL A 18 -7.14 14.42 -37.20
CA VAL A 18 -5.68 14.65 -37.26
C VAL A 18 -5.23 16.10 -37.45
N ALA A 19 -4.97 16.80 -36.34
CA ALA A 19 -3.79 17.65 -36.14
C ALA A 19 -3.81 18.33 -34.74
N LEU A 20 -3.23 17.67 -33.72
CA LEU A 20 -2.32 18.31 -32.73
C LEU A 20 -1.72 17.25 -31.77
N PHE A 21 -0.90 16.35 -32.32
CA PHE A 21 -0.02 15.48 -31.54
C PHE A 21 1.35 15.46 -32.24
N ALA A 22 2.01 16.62 -32.29
CA ALA A 22 3.37 16.76 -32.80
C ALA A 22 3.97 18.14 -32.48
N VAL A 23 4.15 18.49 -31.21
CA VAL A 23 5.26 19.35 -30.75
C VAL A 23 5.55 18.96 -29.30
N LEU A 24 6.52 18.08 -29.09
CA LEU A 24 7.43 17.98 -27.93
C LEU A 24 8.34 16.77 -28.15
N SER A 25 9.04 16.78 -29.28
CA SER A 25 10.23 15.99 -29.51
C SER A 25 11.24 16.93 -30.15
N SER A 26 12.45 16.94 -29.57
CA SER A 26 13.58 17.86 -29.84
C SER A 26 13.43 19.30 -29.33
N ALA A 27 13.89 19.54 -28.10
CA ALA A 27 14.92 20.54 -27.76
C ALA A 27 14.91 20.85 -26.24
N GLY A 28 16.07 20.66 -25.61
CA GLY A 28 16.37 21.20 -24.29
C GLY A 28 16.16 20.19 -23.16
N SER A 29 17.27 19.64 -22.70
CA SER A 29 17.50 19.33 -21.29
C SER A 29 17.06 20.53 -20.44
N ALA A 30 15.79 20.54 -20.03
CA ALA A 30 15.33 21.45 -19.01
C ALA A 30 15.85 20.88 -17.70
N ASP A 31 16.83 21.55 -17.10
CA ASP A 31 17.16 21.37 -15.69
C ASP A 31 15.85 21.30 -14.92
N GLY A 32 15.57 20.16 -14.28
CA GLY A 32 14.37 19.90 -13.47
C GLY A 32 14.37 20.66 -12.15
N GLY A 33 14.90 21.88 -12.16
CA GLY A 33 14.99 22.81 -11.04
C GLY A 33 13.84 23.81 -11.02
N ASP A 34 13.92 24.74 -10.06
CA ASP A 34 12.98 25.82 -9.83
C ASP A 34 12.59 26.59 -11.11
N PRO A 35 11.42 27.25 -11.15
CA PRO A 35 11.02 28.07 -12.30
C PRO A 35 12.17 28.99 -12.76
N PRO A 36 12.42 29.11 -14.08
CA PRO A 36 13.49 29.94 -14.60
C PRO A 36 13.44 31.35 -14.02
N GLY A 37 14.57 31.83 -13.48
CA GLY A 37 14.65 33.16 -12.85
C GLY A 37 14.37 33.19 -11.34
N THR A 38 14.17 32.04 -10.68
CA THR A 38 14.12 31.99 -9.22
C THR A 38 15.47 32.44 -8.63
N ALA A 39 15.47 33.56 -7.91
CA ALA A 39 16.65 34.05 -7.22
C ALA A 39 17.02 33.08 -6.09
N MET A 40 18.30 32.71 -5.99
CA MET A 40 18.81 31.78 -4.99
C MET A 40 19.77 32.50 -4.04
N ILE A 41 19.79 32.09 -2.77
CA ILE A 41 20.87 32.40 -1.84
C ILE A 41 21.84 31.22 -1.78
N GLU A 42 23.13 31.51 -1.83
CA GLU A 42 24.21 30.53 -1.70
C GLU A 42 24.55 30.35 -0.21
N LEU A 43 24.61 29.10 0.25
CA LEU A 43 24.80 28.71 1.64
C LEU A 43 26.01 27.78 1.84
N GLY A 44 26.89 27.64 0.86
CA GLY A 44 27.98 26.66 0.88
C GLY A 44 28.99 26.91 2.00
N HIS A 45 29.14 28.17 2.41
CA HIS A 45 29.99 28.59 3.54
C HIS A 45 29.17 29.09 4.73
N ALA A 46 27.95 28.58 4.91
CA ALA A 46 27.08 29.06 5.97
C ALA A 46 27.64 28.74 7.37
N THR A 47 27.51 29.72 8.26
CA THR A 47 27.70 29.54 9.71
C THR A 47 26.34 29.30 10.35
N VAL A 48 26.19 28.19 11.07
CA VAL A 48 24.99 27.88 11.84
C VAL A 48 25.08 28.54 13.20
N VAL A 49 24.15 29.44 13.52
CA VAL A 49 24.11 30.17 14.78
C VAL A 49 22.96 29.64 15.64
N ILE A 50 23.28 29.30 16.89
CA ILE A 50 22.32 28.77 17.87
C ILE A 50 22.38 29.56 19.19
N PRO A 51 21.34 29.55 20.03
CA PRO A 51 21.42 30.13 21.36
C PRO A 51 22.51 29.49 22.22
N ALA A 52 23.13 30.27 23.11
CA ALA A 52 24.16 29.78 24.04
C ALA A 52 23.69 28.61 24.93
N GLN A 53 22.40 28.58 25.26
CA GLN A 53 21.78 27.50 26.02
C GLN A 53 20.71 26.82 25.17
N LEU A 54 21.02 25.61 24.69
CA LEU A 54 20.13 24.81 23.86
C LEU A 54 20.08 23.36 24.38
N PRO A 55 18.96 22.83 24.90
CA PRO A 55 18.82 21.42 25.30
C PRO A 55 19.31 20.36 24.29
N ASP A 56 19.60 19.14 24.77
CA ASP A 56 20.23 18.07 23.98
C ASP A 56 19.44 17.68 22.72
N ARG A 57 18.11 17.55 22.82
CA ARG A 57 17.28 17.18 21.65
C ARG A 57 17.30 18.25 20.56
N GLU A 58 17.33 19.53 20.94
CA GLU A 58 17.44 20.64 19.98
C GLU A 58 18.86 20.71 19.40
N ARG A 59 19.90 20.47 20.21
CA ARG A 59 21.27 20.30 19.70
C ARG A 59 21.36 19.14 18.71
N LYS A 60 20.71 18.02 18.98
CA LYS A 60 20.68 16.86 18.09
C LYS A 60 20.01 17.20 16.75
N ALA A 61 18.96 18.02 16.73
CA ALA A 61 18.38 18.54 15.48
C ALA A 61 19.38 19.40 14.68
N VAL A 62 20.18 20.23 15.35
CA VAL A 62 21.25 21.02 14.71
C VAL A 62 22.37 20.13 14.16
N THR A 63 22.78 19.10 14.92
CA THR A 63 23.73 18.08 14.45
C THR A 63 23.18 17.38 13.21
N MET A 64 21.90 17.00 13.21
CA MET A 64 21.25 16.41 12.04
C MET A 64 21.33 17.35 10.84
N LEU A 65 21.02 18.64 10.98
CA LEU A 65 21.14 19.62 9.89
C LEU A 65 22.53 19.60 9.26
N VAL A 66 23.59 19.75 10.07
CA VAL A 66 24.97 19.84 9.59
C VAL A 66 25.44 18.52 8.98
N GLU A 67 25.10 17.38 9.58
CA GLU A 67 25.46 16.06 9.06
C GLU A 67 24.74 15.72 7.75
N GLU A 68 23.45 16.04 7.63
CA GLU A 68 22.67 15.80 6.40
C GLU A 68 23.16 16.68 5.23
N VAL A 69 23.50 17.95 5.51
CA VAL A 69 24.13 18.85 4.54
C VAL A 69 25.52 18.34 4.16
N GLY A 70 26.36 18.03 5.15
CA GLY A 70 27.73 17.56 4.92
C GLY A 70 27.79 16.25 4.16
N ARG A 71 26.89 15.30 4.42
CA ARG A 71 26.84 14.02 3.71
C ARG A 71 26.54 14.19 2.22
N ARG A 72 25.62 15.10 1.86
CA ARG A 72 25.20 15.33 0.47
C ARG A 72 26.12 16.27 -0.30
N THR A 73 26.80 17.19 0.40
CA THR A 73 27.56 18.26 -0.25
C THR A 73 29.06 18.18 -0.02
N ARG A 74 29.53 17.44 0.98
CA ARG A 74 30.92 17.44 1.48
C ARG A 74 31.39 18.78 2.05
N LEU A 75 30.46 19.68 2.37
CA LEU A 75 30.72 20.94 3.03
C LEU A 75 30.57 20.79 4.54
N ASN A 76 31.36 21.53 5.32
CA ASN A 76 31.31 21.51 6.77
C ASN A 76 30.82 22.86 7.27
N TRP A 77 29.55 22.94 7.64
CA TRP A 77 29.01 24.14 8.29
C TRP A 77 29.48 24.20 9.75
N VAL A 78 29.97 25.37 10.16
CA VAL A 78 30.43 25.62 11.54
C VAL A 78 29.22 25.98 12.40
N VAL A 79 29.09 25.35 13.57
CA VAL A 79 28.08 25.70 14.57
C VAL A 79 28.70 26.61 15.63
N THR A 80 28.07 27.75 15.93
CA THR A 80 28.54 28.73 16.92
C THR A 80 27.36 29.33 17.70
N THR A 81 27.66 29.89 18.86
CA THR A 81 26.71 30.67 19.66
C THR A 81 26.81 32.18 19.41
N ASP A 82 27.93 32.61 18.83
CA ASP A 82 28.21 34.01 18.55
C ASP A 82 27.88 34.35 17.10
N TRP A 83 27.30 35.53 16.89
CA TRP A 83 27.05 36.02 15.53
C TRP A 83 28.38 36.28 14.82
N PRO A 84 28.60 35.76 13.59
CA PRO A 84 29.89 35.92 12.91
C PRO A 84 30.18 37.39 12.59
N GLU A 85 31.42 37.82 12.84
CA GLU A 85 31.90 39.17 12.49
C GLU A 85 32.18 39.30 10.99
N ALA A 86 32.66 38.22 10.37
CA ALA A 86 32.93 38.18 8.94
C ALA A 86 31.61 38.12 8.13
N PRO A 87 31.52 38.86 7.01
CA PRO A 87 30.35 38.78 6.14
C PRO A 87 30.25 37.40 5.49
N GLY A 88 29.06 36.79 5.56
CA GLY A 88 28.80 35.47 4.97
C GLY A 88 27.37 34.99 5.21
N PRO A 89 26.97 33.87 4.60
CA PRO A 89 25.67 33.27 4.84
C PRO A 89 25.54 32.77 6.29
N VAL A 90 24.37 32.98 6.89
CA VAL A 90 24.07 32.56 8.27
C VAL A 90 22.80 31.74 8.29
N VAL A 91 22.81 30.61 9.00
CA VAL A 91 21.60 29.83 9.29
C VAL A 91 21.35 29.86 10.78
N VAL A 92 20.34 30.60 11.22
CA VAL A 92 19.94 30.68 12.62
C VAL A 92 18.97 29.54 12.94
N VAL A 93 19.27 28.72 13.94
CA VAL A 93 18.36 27.67 14.44
C VAL A 93 18.06 27.96 15.90
N THR A 94 16.79 28.23 16.22
CA THR A 94 16.39 28.63 17.56
C THR A 94 14.98 28.15 17.93
N PRO A 95 14.71 27.80 19.19
CA PRO A 95 13.34 27.74 19.67
C PRO A 95 12.78 29.16 19.87
N ALA A 96 11.46 29.31 19.79
CA ALA A 96 10.75 30.58 19.93
C ALA A 96 11.08 31.28 21.27
N ARG A 97 11.20 30.49 22.35
CA ARG A 97 11.57 30.98 23.69
C ARG A 97 12.95 31.66 23.76
N ALA A 98 13.83 31.40 22.79
CA ALA A 98 15.17 31.96 22.73
C ALA A 98 15.34 32.98 21.60
N LEU A 99 14.30 33.29 20.81
CA LEU A 99 14.41 34.19 19.67
C LEU A 99 14.91 35.60 20.06
N ALA A 100 14.48 36.10 21.22
CA ALA A 100 14.85 37.43 21.71
C ALA A 100 16.36 37.62 21.94
N THR A 101 17.14 36.54 22.06
CA THR A 101 18.61 36.62 22.18
C THR A 101 19.27 37.16 20.90
N PHE A 102 18.56 37.09 19.77
CA PHE A 102 19.01 37.59 18.47
C PHE A 102 18.36 38.94 18.09
N SER A 103 17.83 39.68 19.06
CA SER A 103 17.26 41.01 18.81
C SER A 103 18.27 41.94 18.12
N GLY A 104 17.81 42.66 17.09
CA GLY A 104 18.65 43.54 16.27
C GLY A 104 19.53 42.83 15.23
N LYS A 105 19.45 41.50 15.10
CA LYS A 105 20.13 40.76 14.03
C LYS A 105 19.33 40.79 12.72
N PRO A 106 19.99 40.76 11.55
CA PRO A 106 19.32 40.85 10.25
C PRO A 106 18.19 39.82 10.07
N GLY A 107 17.00 40.31 9.74
CA GLY A 107 15.84 39.48 9.40
C GLY A 107 15.06 38.87 10.57
N GLY A 108 15.49 39.04 11.82
CA GLY A 108 14.84 38.45 13.00
C GLY A 108 13.41 38.95 13.22
N ASP A 109 13.15 40.24 12.97
CA ASP A 109 11.85 40.87 13.25
C ASP A 109 10.85 40.78 12.07
N ARG A 110 11.23 40.13 10.97
CA ARG A 110 10.45 40.11 9.71
C ARG A 110 10.02 38.72 9.28
N GLY A 111 10.06 37.72 10.16
CA GLY A 111 9.61 36.35 9.87
C GLY A 111 8.10 36.23 9.64
N PRO A 112 7.62 35.13 9.02
CA PRO A 112 6.18 34.86 8.91
C PRO A 112 5.55 34.70 10.30
N GLU A 113 4.22 34.75 10.38
CA GLU A 113 3.51 34.69 11.66
C GLU A 113 3.93 33.43 12.44
N PRO A 114 4.29 33.56 13.74
CA PRO A 114 4.68 32.40 14.54
C PRO A 114 3.56 31.36 14.61
N PRO A 115 3.88 30.07 14.53
CA PRO A 115 2.90 29.01 14.72
C PRO A 115 2.34 29.02 16.14
N ALA A 116 1.01 28.91 16.27
CA ALA A 116 0.31 28.90 17.54
C ALA A 116 0.26 27.52 18.22
N ARG A 117 0.50 26.43 17.48
CA ARG A 117 0.39 25.05 17.97
C ARG A 117 1.78 24.44 18.22
N SER A 118 1.82 23.49 19.17
CA SER A 118 2.98 22.65 19.45
C SER A 118 3.52 21.98 18.20
N GLU A 119 4.82 21.70 18.20
CA GLU A 119 5.57 21.13 17.08
C GLU A 119 5.58 21.99 15.80
N GLY A 120 4.98 23.19 15.83
CA GLY A 120 5.01 24.12 14.72
C GLY A 120 6.38 24.77 14.52
N TYR A 121 6.63 25.21 13.30
CA TYR A 121 7.84 25.95 12.95
C TYR A 121 7.57 27.06 11.95
N ARG A 122 8.55 27.95 11.80
CA ARG A 122 8.67 28.84 10.65
C ARG A 122 10.10 28.83 10.13
N VAL A 123 10.24 28.91 8.80
CA VAL A 123 11.52 28.99 8.10
C VAL A 123 11.45 30.11 7.06
N TRP A 124 12.42 31.01 7.05
CA TRP A 124 12.43 32.12 6.08
C TRP A 124 13.82 32.64 5.78
N VAL A 125 13.97 33.23 4.59
CA VAL A 125 15.13 34.03 4.21
C VAL A 125 14.91 35.49 4.60
N ALA A 126 15.91 36.11 5.22
CA ALA A 126 15.92 37.54 5.51
C ALA A 126 16.05 38.35 4.21
N GLU A 127 15.28 39.42 4.09
CA GLU A 127 15.37 40.30 2.92
C GLU A 127 16.79 40.90 2.78
N SER A 128 17.32 40.91 1.56
CA SER A 128 18.57 41.59 1.19
C SER A 128 19.85 41.09 1.89
N THR A 129 19.79 40.00 2.66
CA THR A 129 20.96 39.39 3.32
C THR A 129 20.86 37.86 3.27
N PRO A 130 21.98 37.13 3.17
CA PRO A 130 21.98 35.67 3.10
C PRO A 130 21.77 35.04 4.49
N VAL A 131 20.74 35.46 5.22
CA VAL A 131 20.40 34.91 6.55
C VAL A 131 19.13 34.05 6.43
N VAL A 132 19.23 32.79 6.80
CA VAL A 132 18.10 31.85 6.90
C VAL A 132 17.75 31.68 8.36
N TRP A 133 16.49 31.79 8.70
CA TRP A 133 15.97 31.54 10.03
C TRP A 133 15.18 30.25 10.06
N VAL A 134 15.43 29.42 11.07
CA VAL A 134 14.64 28.26 11.46
C VAL A 134 14.22 28.46 12.90
N GLU A 135 12.94 28.68 13.10
CA GLU A 135 12.37 28.83 14.44
C GLU A 135 11.31 27.78 14.72
N GLY A 136 11.51 27.04 15.81
CA GLY A 136 10.55 26.07 16.32
C GLY A 136 9.75 26.60 17.49
N HIS A 137 8.46 26.31 17.55
CA HIS A 137 7.62 26.62 18.72
C HIS A 137 8.17 25.97 20.00
N ASP A 138 8.59 24.71 19.88
CA ASP A 138 9.18 23.87 20.92
C ASP A 138 10.33 23.01 20.34
N ALA A 139 10.85 22.06 21.11
CA ALA A 139 11.95 21.20 20.69
C ALA A 139 11.66 20.38 19.41
N ARG A 140 10.42 19.88 19.26
CA ARG A 140 10.00 19.18 18.04
C ARG A 140 9.77 20.16 16.89
N GLY A 141 9.28 21.37 17.19
CA GLY A 141 9.23 22.46 16.22
C GLY A 141 10.61 22.76 15.64
N VAL A 142 11.67 22.75 16.46
CA VAL A 142 13.05 22.93 15.96
C VAL A 142 13.45 21.78 15.04
N LEU A 143 13.19 20.53 15.44
CA LEU A 143 13.48 19.35 14.62
C LEU A 143 12.76 19.38 13.26
N PHE A 144 11.46 19.67 13.26
CA PHE A 144 10.66 19.70 12.04
C PHE A 144 10.92 20.94 11.18
N GLY A 145 11.31 22.07 11.79
CA GLY A 145 11.80 23.25 11.08
C GLY A 145 13.11 22.97 10.35
N VAL A 146 14.05 22.27 11.01
CA VAL A 146 15.27 21.76 10.36
C VAL A 146 14.91 20.80 9.22
N GLY A 147 13.98 19.87 9.44
CA GLY A 147 13.49 18.97 8.39
C GLY A 147 12.89 19.71 7.20
N ARG A 148 12.09 20.75 7.45
CA ARG A 148 11.54 21.61 6.39
C ARG A 148 12.65 22.31 5.60
N LEU A 149 13.66 22.87 6.27
CA LEU A 149 14.80 23.47 5.60
C LEU A 149 15.51 22.45 4.71
N LEU A 150 15.84 21.27 5.24
CA LEU A 150 16.53 20.20 4.50
C LEU A 150 15.78 19.77 3.23
N ARG A 151 14.44 19.69 3.26
CA ARG A 151 13.62 19.38 2.07
C ARG A 151 13.67 20.47 1.01
N GLU A 152 14.02 21.69 1.37
CA GLU A 152 13.96 22.88 0.51
C GLU A 152 15.34 23.34 0.03
N LEU A 153 16.42 22.82 0.60
CA LEU A 153 17.77 23.05 0.09
C LEU A 153 17.98 22.35 -1.26
N ARG A 154 18.68 23.04 -2.17
CA ARG A 154 19.29 22.44 -3.37
C ARG A 154 20.69 21.97 -2.99
N MET A 155 20.80 20.70 -2.62
CA MET A 155 22.08 20.12 -2.18
C MET A 155 22.74 19.34 -3.31
N SER A 156 23.97 19.70 -3.63
CA SER A 156 24.84 18.93 -4.52
C SER A 156 26.28 19.03 -4.05
N ARG A 157 27.19 18.23 -4.61
CA ARG A 157 28.60 18.23 -4.20
C ARG A 157 29.19 19.65 -4.32
N GLY A 158 29.66 20.18 -3.19
CA GLY A 158 30.28 21.49 -3.08
C GLY A 158 29.33 22.68 -3.14
N ARG A 159 28.00 22.47 -3.11
CA ARG A 159 27.02 23.56 -3.28
C ARG A 159 25.74 23.33 -2.49
N VAL A 160 25.28 24.37 -1.80
CA VAL A 160 23.98 24.42 -1.12
C VAL A 160 23.31 25.74 -1.48
N ASP A 161 22.09 25.68 -2.01
CA ASP A 161 21.30 26.88 -2.27
C ASP A 161 19.88 26.76 -1.69
N LEU A 162 19.24 27.90 -1.45
CA LEU A 162 17.82 28.01 -1.08
C LEU A 162 17.17 29.14 -1.90
N PRO A 163 15.89 29.03 -2.32
CA PRO A 163 15.21 30.16 -2.96
C PRO A 163 15.20 31.39 -2.06
N ALA A 164 15.61 32.55 -2.57
CA ALA A 164 15.73 33.80 -1.82
C ALA A 164 14.36 34.31 -1.31
N SER A 165 13.27 33.86 -1.95
CA SER A 165 11.90 34.15 -1.54
C SER A 165 11.31 33.12 -0.57
N PHE A 166 12.10 32.11 -0.14
CA PHE A 166 11.58 31.03 0.68
C PHE A 166 11.11 31.55 2.04
N ARG A 167 9.84 31.29 2.36
CA ARG A 167 9.17 31.70 3.57
C ARG A 167 7.99 30.76 3.85
N VAL A 168 7.97 30.14 5.02
CA VAL A 168 6.91 29.22 5.45
C VAL A 168 6.70 29.31 6.96
N SER A 169 5.46 29.18 7.41
CA SER A 169 5.09 28.91 8.80
C SER A 169 4.02 27.83 8.79
N SER A 170 4.19 26.80 9.61
CA SER A 170 3.32 25.62 9.57
C SER A 170 3.26 24.94 10.94
N SER A 171 2.11 24.34 11.24
CA SER A 171 1.89 23.48 12.40
C SER A 171 1.23 22.19 11.96
N PRO A 172 1.46 21.06 12.65
CA PRO A 172 0.84 19.81 12.26
C PRO A 172 -0.67 19.82 12.49
N ARG A 173 -1.41 19.17 11.59
CA ARG A 173 -2.83 18.87 11.77
C ARG A 173 -3.03 17.75 12.79
N ASP A 174 -2.35 16.62 12.60
CA ASP A 174 -2.47 15.41 13.42
C ASP A 174 -1.50 15.42 14.60
N LEU A 175 -1.96 14.98 15.77
CA LEU A 175 -1.13 14.94 16.99
C LEU A 175 -0.18 13.73 16.99
N ILE A 176 -0.57 12.63 16.34
CA ILE A 176 0.22 11.41 16.22
C ILE A 176 0.51 11.18 14.73
N ARG A 177 1.79 11.13 14.36
CA ARG A 177 2.25 10.93 12.99
C ARG A 177 3.40 9.93 13.05
N GLY A 178 3.09 8.65 12.91
CA GLY A 178 4.08 7.60 13.09
C GLY A 178 4.01 6.46 12.10
N HIS A 179 5.00 5.59 12.20
CA HIS A 179 5.13 4.39 11.38
C HIS A 179 5.65 3.24 12.24
N GLN A 180 5.15 2.04 11.98
CA GLN A 180 5.69 0.83 12.57
C GLN A 180 7.01 0.47 11.92
N LEU A 181 8.02 0.15 12.74
CA LEU A 181 9.35 -0.31 12.34
C LEU A 181 9.62 -1.68 12.98
N GLY A 182 9.18 -2.74 12.30
CA GLY A 182 9.30 -4.11 12.79
C GLY A 182 10.66 -4.74 12.47
N TYR A 183 11.56 -4.79 13.46
CA TYR A 183 12.78 -5.60 13.38
C TYR A 183 12.44 -7.09 13.62
N ARG A 184 12.03 -7.78 12.55
CA ARG A 184 11.61 -9.19 12.58
C ARG A 184 11.75 -9.88 11.21
N PRO A 185 11.81 -11.22 11.16
CA PRO A 185 12.04 -11.96 9.91
C PRO A 185 10.86 -11.89 8.90
N LYS A 186 9.67 -11.47 9.34
CA LYS A 186 8.49 -11.31 8.45
C LYS A 186 8.72 -10.22 7.40
N THR A 187 9.49 -9.20 7.75
CA THR A 187 9.78 -8.08 6.85
C THR A 187 10.82 -8.49 5.80
N ASN A 188 10.68 -8.02 4.57
CA ASN A 188 11.62 -8.35 3.49
C ASN A 188 12.86 -7.44 3.46
N SER A 189 13.25 -6.82 4.59
CA SER A 189 14.40 -5.89 4.64
C SER A 189 14.87 -5.51 6.06
N TYR A 190 13.95 -5.26 7.00
CA TYR A 190 14.27 -4.58 8.27
C TYR A 190 15.09 -5.41 9.25
N ASP A 191 14.96 -6.74 9.22
CA ASP A 191 15.79 -7.66 9.99
C ASP A 191 17.29 -7.54 9.65
N GLY A 192 17.65 -7.12 8.44
CA GLY A 192 19.05 -6.89 8.05
C GLY A 192 19.66 -5.55 8.48
N TRP A 193 18.90 -4.68 9.16
CA TRP A 193 19.34 -3.30 9.44
C TRP A 193 20.04 -3.18 10.80
N ASP A 194 21.19 -2.51 10.81
CA ASP A 194 21.91 -2.13 12.03
C ASP A 194 21.41 -0.80 12.62
N LEU A 195 21.91 -0.42 13.79
CA LEU A 195 21.50 0.82 14.47
C LEU A 195 21.85 2.09 13.67
N ASP A 196 22.93 2.08 12.89
CA ASP A 196 23.31 3.24 12.07
C ASP A 196 22.31 3.41 10.92
N GLN A 197 21.88 2.31 10.31
CA GLN A 197 20.82 2.29 9.30
C GLN A 197 19.48 2.73 9.88
N TRP A 198 19.13 2.25 11.09
CA TRP A 198 17.93 2.71 11.80
C TRP A 198 17.97 4.19 12.13
N GLU A 199 19.10 4.72 12.63
CA GLU A 199 19.24 6.15 12.92
C GLU A 199 19.03 6.98 11.65
N ARG A 200 19.66 6.59 10.53
CA ARG A 200 19.45 7.26 9.23
C ARG A 200 17.98 7.27 8.83
N TYR A 201 17.30 6.14 8.94
CA TYR A 201 15.91 6.04 8.54
C TYR A 201 14.96 6.81 9.47
N ILE A 202 15.21 6.80 10.79
CA ILE A 202 14.45 7.60 11.76
C ILE A 202 14.61 9.10 11.50
N ARG A 203 15.83 9.55 11.17
CA ARG A 203 16.07 10.95 10.74
C ARG A 203 15.29 11.28 9.48
N ASP A 204 15.32 10.42 8.48
CA ASP A 204 14.57 10.62 7.23
C ASP A 204 13.07 10.81 7.52
N LEU A 205 12.48 9.95 8.35
CA LEU A 205 11.07 10.08 8.77
C LEU A 205 10.81 11.39 9.52
N ALA A 206 11.71 11.81 10.42
CA ALA A 206 11.59 13.06 11.17
C ALA A 206 11.67 14.29 10.25
N VAL A 207 12.46 14.26 9.17
CA VAL A 207 12.56 15.34 8.17
C VAL A 207 11.20 15.66 7.52
N PHE A 208 10.30 14.67 7.45
CA PHE A 208 8.93 14.83 6.94
C PHE A 208 7.87 14.97 8.04
N GLY A 209 8.27 15.19 9.29
CA GLY A 209 7.37 15.51 10.38
C GLY A 209 6.82 14.32 11.16
N THR A 210 7.38 13.12 10.99
CA THR A 210 7.08 11.96 11.84
C THR A 210 7.45 12.27 13.29
N ASN A 211 6.53 12.08 14.23
CA ASN A 211 6.74 12.32 15.66
C ASN A 211 6.64 11.06 16.54
N ALA A 212 6.28 9.91 15.96
CA ALA A 212 6.12 8.65 16.68
C ALA A 212 6.70 7.47 15.89
N ILE A 213 7.34 6.52 16.59
CA ILE A 213 7.88 5.29 16.01
C ILE A 213 7.33 4.11 16.82
N GLU A 214 6.72 3.14 16.15
CA GLU A 214 6.17 1.94 16.81
C GLU A 214 7.09 0.74 16.60
N LEU A 215 7.65 0.25 17.70
CA LEU A 215 8.53 -0.91 17.74
C LEU A 215 7.73 -2.19 17.98
N LEU A 216 8.37 -3.34 17.73
CA LEU A 216 7.82 -4.65 18.02
C LEU A 216 8.63 -5.32 19.15
N PRO A 217 7.99 -6.11 20.03
CA PRO A 217 8.67 -6.91 21.04
C PRO A 217 9.58 -7.96 20.39
N PRO A 218 10.56 -8.50 21.15
CA PRO A 218 11.45 -9.54 20.65
C PRO A 218 10.72 -10.85 20.30
N GLU A 219 9.58 -11.10 20.94
CA GLU A 219 8.73 -12.26 20.68
C GLU A 219 7.44 -11.79 20.00
N THR A 220 7.21 -12.32 18.79
CA THR A 220 6.00 -12.08 17.99
C THR A 220 5.48 -13.43 17.50
N ASP A 221 4.54 -13.46 16.56
CA ASP A 221 4.06 -14.68 15.89
C ASP A 221 5.03 -15.25 14.83
N ASP A 222 6.24 -14.68 14.75
CA ASP A 222 7.28 -15.03 13.79
C ASP A 222 8.36 -15.95 14.33
N ALA A 223 9.26 -16.39 13.43
CA ALA A 223 10.49 -17.04 13.85
C ALA A 223 11.27 -16.13 14.82
N ALA A 224 11.80 -16.73 15.89
CA ALA A 224 12.53 -16.00 16.92
C ALA A 224 13.88 -15.42 16.45
N ASP A 225 14.36 -15.85 15.28
CA ASP A 225 15.66 -15.49 14.72
C ASP A 225 15.57 -15.28 13.19
N SER A 226 16.52 -14.51 12.64
CA SER A 226 16.73 -14.31 11.20
C SER A 226 18.20 -14.49 10.85
N PRO A 227 18.55 -15.11 9.71
CA PRO A 227 19.94 -15.16 9.24
C PRO A 227 20.55 -13.77 8.99
N HIS A 228 19.73 -12.72 8.91
CA HIS A 228 20.17 -11.36 8.63
C HIS A 228 20.36 -10.50 9.87
N PHE A 229 19.90 -10.93 11.04
CA PHE A 229 19.95 -10.11 12.26
C PHE A 229 21.38 -9.70 12.60
N PRO A 230 21.72 -8.39 12.56
CA PRO A 230 23.02 -7.94 13.05
C PRO A 230 23.12 -8.01 14.58
N ARG A 231 21.99 -8.08 15.30
CA ARG A 231 21.92 -8.12 16.76
C ARG A 231 20.67 -8.88 17.26
N PRO A 232 20.68 -9.40 18.49
CA PRO A 232 19.49 -9.97 19.11
C PRO A 232 18.32 -8.96 19.15
N PRO A 233 17.06 -9.39 18.94
CA PRO A 233 15.91 -8.49 18.85
C PRO A 233 15.73 -7.54 20.05
N LEU A 234 15.93 -8.01 21.28
CA LEU A 234 15.80 -7.16 22.46
C LEU A 234 16.90 -6.09 22.55
N GLU A 235 18.13 -6.41 22.16
CA GLU A 235 19.23 -5.44 22.12
C GLU A 235 18.98 -4.39 21.04
N MET A 236 18.48 -4.81 19.88
CA MET A 236 18.07 -3.90 18.82
C MET A 236 16.94 -2.97 19.29
N MET A 237 15.89 -3.52 19.90
CA MET A 237 14.74 -2.76 20.40
C MET A 237 15.16 -1.69 21.43
N VAL A 238 16.08 -2.02 22.35
CA VAL A 238 16.66 -1.06 23.31
C VAL A 238 17.43 0.04 22.60
N GLY A 239 18.26 -0.31 21.62
CA GLY A 239 19.00 0.66 20.81
C GLY A 239 18.08 1.58 20.02
N MET A 240 17.03 1.05 19.37
CA MET A 240 16.05 1.84 18.64
C MET A 240 15.26 2.77 19.58
N SER A 241 14.80 2.30 20.74
CA SER A 241 14.14 3.15 21.74
C SER A 241 15.01 4.33 22.16
N LYS A 242 16.33 4.10 22.37
CA LYS A 242 17.28 5.18 22.61
C LYS A 242 17.38 6.16 21.44
N LEU A 243 17.54 5.66 20.20
CA LEU A 243 17.63 6.52 19.02
C LEU A 243 16.41 7.41 18.88
N VAL A 244 15.21 6.86 19.05
CA VAL A 244 13.93 7.60 18.99
C VAL A 244 13.87 8.68 20.08
N ASP A 245 14.33 8.39 21.30
CA ASP A 245 14.38 9.35 22.40
C ASP A 245 15.39 10.49 22.19
N ASP A 246 16.54 10.22 21.57
CA ASP A 246 17.58 11.21 21.28
C ASP A 246 17.05 12.34 20.35
N TYR A 247 16.05 12.05 19.51
CA TYR A 247 15.33 13.04 18.68
C TYR A 247 14.06 13.57 19.34
N GLY A 248 13.70 13.10 20.54
CA GLY A 248 12.48 13.49 21.23
C GLY A 248 11.20 13.01 20.58
N LEU A 249 11.26 11.96 19.75
CA LEU A 249 10.09 11.31 19.15
C LEU A 249 9.44 10.37 20.18
N ASP A 250 8.17 10.03 19.99
CA ASP A 250 7.44 9.11 20.87
C ASP A 250 7.74 7.65 20.52
N VAL A 251 8.06 6.84 21.54
CA VAL A 251 8.25 5.40 21.41
C VAL A 251 6.93 4.69 21.69
N TRP A 252 6.36 4.14 20.63
CA TRP A 252 5.24 3.23 20.69
C TRP A 252 5.73 1.78 20.66
N VAL A 253 4.97 0.87 21.25
CA VAL A 253 5.21 -0.57 21.12
C VAL A 253 3.91 -1.25 20.72
N TRP A 254 3.89 -1.90 19.56
CA TRP A 254 2.84 -2.85 19.22
C TRP A 254 3.13 -4.15 19.98
N TYR A 255 2.27 -4.56 20.92
CA TYR A 255 2.55 -5.69 21.79
C TYR A 255 1.31 -6.60 21.91
N PRO A 256 1.28 -7.75 21.21
CA PRO A 256 0.16 -8.69 21.27
C PRO A 256 0.14 -9.44 22.60
N VAL A 257 -1.02 -10.01 22.91
CA VAL A 257 -1.23 -10.86 24.09
C VAL A 257 -1.56 -12.29 23.64
N PRO A 258 -1.38 -13.30 24.52
CA PRO A 258 -1.78 -14.67 24.21
C PRO A 258 -3.26 -14.83 23.83
N ASP A 259 -3.55 -15.86 23.04
CA ASP A 259 -4.90 -16.29 22.73
C ASP A 259 -5.60 -16.89 23.96
N ASN A 260 -6.94 -16.83 23.99
CA ASN A 260 -7.78 -17.50 25.00
C ASN A 260 -7.34 -17.25 26.45
N LEU A 261 -7.11 -15.98 26.83
CA LEU A 261 -6.64 -15.60 28.17
C LEU A 261 -7.54 -16.12 29.32
N ASP A 262 -8.84 -16.29 29.09
CA ASP A 262 -9.80 -16.86 30.04
C ASP A 262 -9.55 -18.34 30.35
N ALA A 263 -8.98 -19.08 29.40
CA ALA A 263 -8.63 -20.49 29.57
C ALA A 263 -7.16 -20.71 29.99
N GLN A 264 -6.34 -19.64 30.03
CA GLN A 264 -4.89 -19.74 30.20
C GLN A 264 -4.34 -18.80 31.29
N PRO A 265 -4.65 -19.03 32.58
CA PRO A 265 -4.22 -18.15 33.67
C PRO A 265 -2.70 -18.08 33.83
N GLU A 266 -1.99 -19.17 33.55
CA GLU A 266 -0.53 -19.20 33.63
C GLU A 266 0.12 -18.42 32.47
N ALA A 267 -0.40 -18.55 31.24
CA ALA A 267 0.06 -17.75 30.11
C ALA A 267 -0.20 -16.25 30.36
N ALA A 268 -1.33 -15.91 30.97
CA ALA A 268 -1.63 -14.53 31.39
C ALA A 268 -0.60 -14.01 32.42
N ARG A 269 -0.19 -14.82 33.40
CA ARG A 269 0.84 -14.45 34.37
C ARG A 269 2.20 -14.24 33.71
N ILE A 270 2.64 -15.20 32.89
CA ILE A 270 3.92 -15.15 32.17
C ILE A 270 3.96 -13.92 31.23
N SER A 271 2.86 -13.63 30.53
CA SER A 271 2.75 -12.45 29.67
C SER A 271 3.06 -11.16 30.44
N LEU A 272 2.49 -10.97 31.63
CA LEU A 272 2.74 -9.78 32.46
C LEU A 272 4.20 -9.69 32.95
N GLU A 273 4.82 -10.82 33.28
CA GLU A 273 6.23 -10.87 33.68
C GLU A 273 7.15 -10.51 32.52
N ARG A 274 6.86 -11.03 31.32
CA ARG A 274 7.60 -10.72 30.11
C ARG A 274 7.48 -9.25 29.72
N TRP A 275 6.27 -8.68 29.83
CA TRP A 275 6.05 -7.25 29.63
C TRP A 275 6.89 -6.40 30.59
N ALA A 276 6.92 -6.76 31.88
CA ALA A 276 7.74 -6.06 32.87
C ALA A 276 9.22 -6.11 32.51
N GLU A 277 9.71 -7.28 32.08
CA GLU A 277 11.11 -7.48 31.71
C GLU A 277 11.50 -6.71 30.46
N VAL A 278 10.72 -6.81 29.39
CA VAL A 278 11.02 -6.20 28.08
C VAL A 278 10.88 -4.68 28.16
N LEU A 279 9.71 -4.19 28.60
CA LEU A 279 9.42 -2.75 28.60
C LEU A 279 10.24 -2.01 29.68
N GLY A 280 10.61 -2.70 30.76
CA GLY A 280 11.50 -2.14 31.79
C GLY A 280 12.94 -1.93 31.34
N LYS A 281 13.40 -2.56 30.26
CA LYS A 281 14.74 -2.37 29.69
C LYS A 281 14.81 -1.23 28.68
N LEU A 282 13.67 -0.78 28.15
CA LEU A 282 13.63 0.30 27.16
C LEU A 282 13.87 1.66 27.84
N PRO A 283 14.77 2.51 27.30
CA PRO A 283 14.99 3.85 27.82
C PRO A 283 13.74 4.73 27.84
N ARG A 284 12.84 4.52 26.88
CA ARG A 284 11.58 5.25 26.76
C ARG A 284 10.49 4.38 26.15
N VAL A 285 9.29 4.47 26.73
CA VAL A 285 8.02 4.00 26.17
C VAL A 285 6.95 5.03 26.50
N ASP A 286 6.33 5.62 25.48
CA ASP A 286 5.25 6.59 25.64
C ASP A 286 3.87 5.93 25.52
N ALA A 287 3.76 4.85 24.72
CA ALA A 287 2.50 4.15 24.55
C ALA A 287 2.69 2.68 24.13
N VAL A 288 1.75 1.83 24.53
CA VAL A 288 1.62 0.46 24.05
C VAL A 288 0.28 0.30 23.34
N PHE A 289 0.30 -0.31 22.16
CA PHE A 289 -0.87 -0.72 21.41
C PHE A 289 -0.98 -2.25 21.41
N VAL A 290 -2.12 -2.76 21.89
CA VAL A 290 -2.46 -4.18 21.85
C VAL A 290 -3.50 -4.45 20.76
N PRO A 291 -3.20 -5.27 19.74
CA PRO A 291 -4.21 -5.70 18.78
C PRO A 291 -5.25 -6.60 19.46
N GLY A 292 -6.52 -6.49 19.06
CA GLY A 292 -7.57 -7.44 19.47
C GLY A 292 -7.33 -8.87 18.95
N GLY A 293 -6.57 -8.99 17.86
CA GLY A 293 -6.05 -10.25 17.37
C GLY A 293 -5.14 -10.12 16.13
N ASP A 294 -4.65 -11.26 15.63
CA ASP A 294 -3.68 -11.37 14.52
C ASP A 294 -2.31 -10.69 14.80
N PRO A 295 -1.47 -11.27 15.70
CA PRO A 295 -1.74 -12.33 16.67
C PRO A 295 -2.50 -11.86 17.93
N GLY A 296 -2.92 -12.82 18.73
CA GLY A 296 -3.91 -12.64 19.77
C GLY A 296 -5.29 -13.09 19.29
N HIS A 297 -6.10 -13.58 20.23
CA HIS A 297 -7.51 -13.89 20.04
C HIS A 297 -8.13 -14.18 21.40
N SER A 298 -8.48 -13.11 22.13
CA SER A 298 -9.02 -13.22 23.49
C SER A 298 -10.32 -12.44 23.60
N ARG A 299 -11.33 -13.05 24.23
CA ARG A 299 -12.63 -12.42 24.44
C ARG A 299 -12.48 -11.11 25.24
N PRO A 300 -13.19 -10.03 24.89
CA PRO A 300 -13.06 -8.72 25.56
C PRO A 300 -13.19 -8.78 27.09
N SER A 301 -14.08 -9.63 27.62
CA SER A 301 -14.27 -9.84 29.05
C SER A 301 -13.03 -10.35 29.80
N ALA A 302 -12.12 -11.03 29.10
CA ALA A 302 -10.84 -11.52 29.62
C ALA A 302 -9.67 -10.60 29.27
N LEU A 303 -9.68 -10.06 28.03
CA LEU A 303 -8.67 -9.16 27.53
C LEU A 303 -8.58 -7.88 28.38
N MET A 304 -9.69 -7.18 28.59
CA MET A 304 -9.67 -5.86 29.22
C MET A 304 -9.14 -5.88 30.67
N PRO A 305 -9.53 -6.84 31.55
CA PRO A 305 -8.91 -6.97 32.86
C PRO A 305 -7.42 -7.33 32.83
N HIS A 306 -6.97 -8.09 31.82
CA HIS A 306 -5.55 -8.38 31.64
C HIS A 306 -4.78 -7.11 31.26
N LEU A 307 -5.33 -6.30 30.35
CA LEU A 307 -4.73 -5.02 29.93
C LEU A 307 -4.67 -3.99 31.05
N GLU A 308 -5.64 -3.98 31.97
CA GLU A 308 -5.56 -3.15 33.17
C GLU A 308 -4.32 -3.48 34.03
N LYS A 309 -4.06 -4.78 34.24
CA LYS A 309 -2.86 -5.25 34.94
C LYS A 309 -1.59 -4.91 34.16
N ALA A 310 -1.61 -5.08 32.84
CA ALA A 310 -0.49 -4.74 31.97
C ALA A 310 -0.17 -3.25 32.00
N ALA A 311 -1.19 -2.37 32.03
CA ALA A 311 -1.02 -0.94 32.18
C ALA A 311 -0.39 -0.57 33.53
N ALA A 312 -0.76 -1.25 34.61
CA ALA A 312 -0.12 -1.08 35.91
C ALA A 312 1.35 -1.54 35.91
N VAL A 313 1.68 -2.62 35.19
CA VAL A 313 3.07 -3.08 34.99
C VAL A 313 3.88 -2.06 34.20
N LEU A 314 3.37 -1.62 33.05
CA LEU A 314 3.99 -0.62 32.18
C LEU A 314 4.36 0.65 32.95
N ARG A 315 3.42 1.16 33.77
CA ARG A 315 3.61 2.42 34.52
C ARG A 315 4.61 2.34 35.67
N LYS A 316 5.08 1.14 36.06
CA LYS A 316 6.18 1.03 37.03
C LYS A 316 7.51 1.51 36.44
N ALA A 317 7.74 1.23 35.16
CA ALA A 317 8.95 1.68 34.45
C ALA A 317 8.72 3.02 33.74
N HIS A 318 7.51 3.24 33.20
CA HIS A 318 7.16 4.42 32.40
C HIS A 318 5.89 5.08 32.92
N PRO A 319 5.96 5.95 33.96
CA PRO A 319 4.79 6.44 34.71
C PRO A 319 3.69 7.11 33.87
N ASN A 320 4.07 7.75 32.77
CA ASN A 320 3.15 8.47 31.88
C ASN A 320 2.71 7.65 30.65
N ALA A 321 3.15 6.39 30.55
CA ALA A 321 2.88 5.59 29.37
C ALA A 321 1.39 5.23 29.23
N GLN A 322 0.95 5.26 27.99
CA GLN A 322 -0.44 5.08 27.58
C GLN A 322 -0.73 3.63 27.19
N MET A 323 -1.98 3.21 27.33
CA MET A 323 -2.46 1.89 26.92
C MET A 323 -3.57 2.01 25.89
N TRP A 324 -3.38 1.39 24.73
CA TRP A 324 -4.28 1.44 23.59
C TRP A 324 -4.66 0.04 23.12
N VAL A 325 -5.88 -0.13 22.62
CA VAL A 325 -6.39 -1.43 22.16
C VAL A 325 -7.23 -1.28 20.90
N SER A 326 -7.23 -2.28 20.02
CA SER A 326 -8.14 -2.35 18.87
C SER A 326 -9.17 -3.47 19.01
N THR A 327 -10.20 -3.43 18.18
CA THR A 327 -11.16 -4.55 18.00
C THR A 327 -10.74 -5.46 16.84
N GLN A 328 -9.46 -5.50 16.50
CA GLN A 328 -8.94 -6.27 15.37
C GLN A 328 -9.37 -7.74 15.49
N GLY A 329 -10.00 -8.26 14.45
CA GLY A 329 -10.44 -9.65 14.38
C GLY A 329 -11.67 -10.01 15.23
N PHE A 330 -12.23 -9.08 16.01
CA PHE A 330 -13.44 -9.35 16.80
C PHE A 330 -14.65 -9.66 15.90
N ASP A 331 -15.45 -10.61 16.34
CA ASP A 331 -16.77 -10.86 15.77
C ASP A 331 -17.77 -9.81 16.27
N ARG A 332 -19.03 -9.88 15.82
CA ARG A 332 -20.06 -8.92 16.24
C ARG A 332 -20.28 -8.96 17.75
N ALA A 333 -20.41 -10.15 18.34
CA ALA A 333 -20.69 -10.29 19.76
C ALA A 333 -19.55 -9.73 20.64
N TRP A 334 -18.30 -9.96 20.24
CA TRP A 334 -17.13 -9.42 20.92
C TRP A 334 -16.99 -7.91 20.71
N THR A 335 -17.36 -7.40 19.52
CA THR A 335 -17.37 -5.95 19.27
C THR A 335 -18.39 -5.24 20.18
N GLU A 336 -19.59 -5.78 20.29
CA GLU A 336 -20.65 -5.28 21.19
C GLU A 336 -20.23 -5.36 22.67
N GLU A 337 -19.63 -6.48 23.09
CA GLU A 337 -19.10 -6.65 24.45
C GLU A 337 -17.98 -5.66 24.76
N PHE A 338 -17.07 -5.41 23.80
CA PHE A 338 -16.01 -4.43 23.92
C PHE A 338 -16.57 -3.02 24.11
N TYR A 339 -17.53 -2.59 23.30
CA TYR A 339 -18.17 -1.27 23.48
C TYR A 339 -18.89 -1.16 24.82
N ALA A 340 -19.53 -2.22 25.30
CA ALA A 340 -20.14 -2.24 26.63
C ALA A 340 -19.11 -2.07 27.76
N ILE A 341 -17.91 -2.64 27.63
CA ILE A 341 -16.83 -2.49 28.61
C ILE A 341 -16.24 -1.07 28.55
N VAL A 342 -15.89 -0.60 27.35
CA VAL A 342 -15.31 0.74 27.15
C VAL A 342 -16.30 1.85 27.52
N GLY A 343 -17.60 1.63 27.35
CA GLY A 343 -18.68 2.53 27.78
C GLY A 343 -18.77 2.76 29.29
N ARG A 344 -18.11 1.93 30.11
CA ARG A 344 -17.93 2.17 31.56
C ARG A 344 -16.77 3.12 31.87
N GLU A 345 -16.09 3.58 30.84
CA GLU A 345 -14.98 4.52 30.90
C GLU A 345 -13.84 4.13 31.86
N PRO A 346 -13.20 2.96 31.67
CA PRO A 346 -12.04 2.55 32.48
C PRO A 346 -10.93 3.60 32.46
N ALA A 347 -10.53 4.07 33.65
CA ALA A 347 -9.57 5.18 33.80
C ALA A 347 -8.15 4.84 33.30
N TRP A 348 -7.78 3.55 33.29
CA TRP A 348 -6.46 3.13 32.84
C TRP A 348 -6.29 3.16 31.31
N LEU A 349 -7.38 3.09 30.55
CA LEU A 349 -7.35 3.06 29.08
C LEU A 349 -7.08 4.46 28.53
N SER A 350 -6.24 4.55 27.50
CA SER A 350 -5.85 5.84 26.90
C SER A 350 -6.54 6.11 25.58
N GLY A 351 -6.85 5.09 24.78
CA GLY A 351 -7.57 5.25 23.52
C GLY A 351 -7.80 3.95 22.77
N VAL A 352 -8.43 4.06 21.60
CA VAL A 352 -8.77 2.93 20.72
C VAL A 352 -8.04 3.07 19.38
N VAL A 353 -7.63 1.95 18.79
CA VAL A 353 -6.96 1.91 17.48
C VAL A 353 -7.90 1.35 16.42
N TYR A 354 -7.98 2.03 15.28
CA TYR A 354 -8.72 1.60 14.09
C TYR A 354 -7.74 1.15 13.00
N GLY A 355 -7.78 -0.12 12.60
CA GLY A 355 -6.81 -0.70 11.65
C GLY A 355 -7.36 -1.93 10.91
N PRO A 356 -6.47 -2.74 10.30
CA PRO A 356 -6.84 -3.98 9.61
C PRO A 356 -7.77 -4.86 10.43
N HIS A 357 -8.62 -5.61 9.74
CA HIS A 357 -9.57 -6.56 10.33
C HIS A 357 -10.50 -5.96 11.41
N THR A 358 -10.70 -4.64 11.40
CA THR A 358 -11.75 -3.98 12.20
C THR A 358 -13.07 -4.09 11.45
N ARG A 359 -14.05 -4.75 12.09
CA ARG A 359 -15.38 -4.97 11.50
C ARG A 359 -16.12 -3.68 11.21
N ASP A 360 -16.24 -2.83 12.21
CA ASP A 360 -16.99 -1.60 12.10
C ASP A 360 -16.20 -0.56 11.30
N SER A 361 -16.90 0.31 10.59
CA SER A 361 -16.29 1.47 9.92
C SER A 361 -15.74 2.45 10.96
N LEU A 362 -14.86 3.37 10.56
CA LEU A 362 -14.34 4.39 11.48
C LEU A 362 -15.46 5.22 12.11
N ALA A 363 -16.52 5.53 11.36
CA ALA A 363 -17.69 6.24 11.86
C ALA A 363 -18.45 5.44 12.92
N GLU A 364 -18.66 4.13 12.70
CA GLU A 364 -19.29 3.22 13.65
C GLU A 364 -18.43 3.05 14.92
N VAL A 365 -17.11 2.87 14.78
CA VAL A 365 -16.18 2.84 15.92
C VAL A 365 -16.25 4.13 16.71
N ARG A 366 -16.28 5.28 16.03
CA ARG A 366 -16.35 6.57 16.72
C ARG A 366 -17.68 6.75 17.46
N ALA A 367 -18.78 6.23 16.91
CA ALA A 367 -20.08 6.22 17.58
C ALA A 367 -20.15 5.27 18.78
N GLY A 368 -19.50 4.10 18.70
CA GLY A 368 -19.48 3.08 19.75
C GLY A 368 -18.54 3.36 20.92
N VAL A 369 -17.55 4.24 20.74
CA VAL A 369 -16.54 4.58 21.76
C VAL A 369 -16.87 5.95 22.43
N PRO A 370 -16.77 6.10 23.76
CA PRO A 370 -16.88 7.39 24.45
C PRO A 370 -15.89 8.45 23.95
N ARG A 371 -16.32 9.71 23.87
CA ARG A 371 -15.52 10.83 23.30
C ARG A 371 -14.18 11.07 24.02
N ARG A 372 -14.07 10.74 25.30
CA ARG A 372 -12.81 10.85 26.06
C ARG A 372 -11.69 9.98 25.52
N TYR A 373 -12.02 8.88 24.85
CA TYR A 373 -11.04 7.99 24.24
C TYR A 373 -10.81 8.44 22.81
N PRO A 374 -9.64 9.01 22.50
CA PRO A 374 -9.24 9.27 21.12
C PRO A 374 -9.18 7.98 20.30
N VAL A 375 -9.42 8.11 18.99
CA VAL A 375 -9.20 7.04 18.02
C VAL A 375 -7.96 7.35 17.20
N ARG A 376 -6.98 6.45 17.21
CA ARG A 376 -5.76 6.52 16.38
C ARG A 376 -5.92 5.56 15.19
N LEU A 377 -5.51 5.99 14.01
CA LEU A 377 -5.47 5.10 12.85
C LEU A 377 -4.24 4.18 12.91
N TYR A 378 -4.40 2.97 12.42
CA TYR A 378 -3.33 2.00 12.14
C TYR A 378 -3.49 1.49 10.70
N PRO A 379 -3.33 2.35 9.69
CA PRO A 379 -3.64 2.01 8.31
C PRO A 379 -2.58 1.10 7.69
N ASP A 380 -3.01 0.09 6.94
CA ASP A 380 -2.14 -0.75 6.12
C ASP A 380 -1.70 -0.03 4.84
N ILE A 381 -0.39 0.24 4.73
CA ILE A 381 0.22 0.91 3.57
C ILE A 381 1.15 -0.02 2.77
N THR A 382 1.30 -1.27 3.20
CA THR A 382 2.25 -2.25 2.64
C THR A 382 1.59 -3.11 1.57
N HIS A 383 0.40 -3.62 1.85
CA HIS A 383 -0.15 -4.70 1.05
C HIS A 383 -0.99 -4.20 -0.13
N THR A 384 -0.87 -4.87 -1.28
CA THR A 384 -1.69 -4.58 -2.47
C THR A 384 -3.01 -5.36 -2.51
N MET A 385 -3.09 -6.50 -1.81
CA MET A 385 -4.27 -7.36 -1.76
C MET A 385 -4.38 -8.14 -0.43
N LYS A 386 -5.55 -8.74 -0.16
CA LYS A 386 -5.91 -9.34 1.15
C LYS A 386 -5.51 -8.45 2.33
N CYS A 387 -5.89 -7.19 2.22
CA CYS A 387 -5.49 -6.12 3.13
C CYS A 387 -6.64 -5.14 3.37
N GLN A 388 -6.42 -4.21 4.30
CA GLN A 388 -7.38 -3.18 4.65
C GLN A 388 -7.76 -2.32 3.43
N PHE A 389 -6.77 -1.90 2.65
CA PHE A 389 -6.93 -1.00 1.51
C PHE A 389 -6.27 -1.59 0.23
N PRO A 390 -6.96 -2.48 -0.50
CA PRO A 390 -6.41 -3.12 -1.70
C PRO A 390 -6.16 -2.12 -2.82
N VAL A 391 -5.38 -2.53 -3.82
CA VAL A 391 -5.38 -1.87 -5.13
C VAL A 391 -6.71 -2.20 -5.82
N PRO A 392 -7.55 -1.21 -6.15
CA PRO A 392 -8.80 -1.47 -6.86
C PRO A 392 -8.52 -2.04 -8.25
N ASP A 393 -9.25 -3.08 -8.64
CA ASP A 393 -9.21 -3.65 -9.99
C ASP A 393 -7.80 -3.96 -10.51
N TRP A 394 -6.94 -4.47 -9.63
CA TRP A 394 -5.55 -4.80 -9.95
C TRP A 394 -5.46 -5.91 -11.00
N ASP A 395 -4.49 -5.80 -11.91
CA ASP A 395 -4.32 -6.80 -12.96
C ASP A 395 -3.86 -8.14 -12.37
N LEU A 396 -4.43 -9.25 -12.88
CA LEU A 396 -4.11 -10.59 -12.42
C LEU A 396 -2.62 -10.92 -12.65
N ALA A 397 -2.01 -10.39 -13.71
CA ALA A 397 -0.60 -10.63 -13.98
C ALA A 397 0.29 -10.07 -12.87
N TYR A 398 -0.01 -8.86 -12.39
CA TYR A 398 0.69 -8.30 -11.23
C TYR A 398 0.48 -9.14 -9.99
N PHE A 399 -0.76 -9.56 -9.70
CA PHE A 399 -1.00 -10.44 -8.56
C PHE A 399 -0.13 -11.72 -8.62
N VAL A 400 -0.07 -12.38 -9.78
CA VAL A 400 0.66 -13.64 -9.98
C VAL A 400 2.16 -13.46 -9.84
N THR A 401 2.72 -12.32 -10.26
CA THR A 401 4.18 -12.12 -10.29
C THR A 401 4.69 -11.27 -9.12
N GLU A 402 4.02 -10.18 -8.77
CA GLU A 402 4.45 -9.25 -7.70
C GLU A 402 4.06 -9.73 -6.30
N GLY A 403 3.01 -10.54 -6.19
CA GLY A 403 2.49 -11.00 -4.91
C GLY A 403 1.87 -9.88 -4.08
N ARG A 404 1.88 -10.04 -2.75
CA ARG A 404 1.13 -9.21 -1.81
C ARG A 404 1.89 -7.97 -1.31
N GLU A 405 3.22 -8.09 -1.23
CA GLU A 405 4.12 -7.12 -0.59
C GLU A 405 5.20 -6.58 -1.55
N PRO A 406 4.86 -6.15 -2.79
CA PRO A 406 5.84 -5.58 -3.71
C PRO A 406 6.27 -4.17 -3.30
N ILE A 407 7.27 -3.63 -3.99
CA ILE A 407 7.59 -2.20 -3.98
C ILE A 407 6.37 -1.44 -4.51
N ASN A 408 5.70 -0.65 -3.67
CA ASN A 408 4.34 -0.18 -3.92
C ASN A 408 4.14 1.34 -3.71
N PRO A 409 4.90 2.22 -4.40
CA PRO A 409 4.61 3.65 -4.35
C PRO A 409 3.17 3.90 -4.85
N ARG A 410 2.27 4.27 -3.93
CA ARG A 410 0.84 4.56 -4.18
C ARG A 410 0.45 5.94 -3.64
N PRO A 411 1.14 7.02 -4.03
CA PRO A 411 0.98 8.32 -3.41
C PRO A 411 -0.42 8.93 -3.57
N ARG A 412 -1.10 8.74 -4.71
CA ARG A 412 -2.47 9.27 -4.91
C ARG A 412 -3.49 8.47 -4.10
N ALA A 413 -3.42 7.14 -4.15
CA ALA A 413 -4.34 6.27 -3.41
C ALA A 413 -4.21 6.49 -1.90
N ASN A 414 -2.98 6.59 -1.37
CA ASN A 414 -2.77 6.87 0.05
C ASN A 414 -3.29 8.26 0.46
N ALA A 415 -3.17 9.27 -0.41
CA ALA A 415 -3.75 10.58 -0.15
C ALA A 415 -5.29 10.57 -0.17
N GLU A 416 -5.91 9.78 -1.06
CA GLU A 416 -7.36 9.59 -1.07
C GLU A 416 -7.86 8.87 0.19
N ILE A 417 -7.17 7.80 0.60
CA ILE A 417 -7.46 7.05 1.83
C ILE A 417 -7.32 7.96 3.05
N PHE A 418 -6.23 8.73 3.14
CA PHE A 418 -6.02 9.71 4.22
C PHE A 418 -7.21 10.67 4.35
N LYS A 419 -7.70 11.20 3.22
CA LYS A 419 -8.84 12.14 3.19
C LYS A 419 -10.18 11.48 3.52
N ALA A 420 -10.35 10.20 3.21
CA ALA A 420 -11.55 9.43 3.50
C ALA A 420 -11.69 9.12 5.00
N LEU A 421 -10.57 8.93 5.70
CA LEU A 421 -10.54 8.60 7.14
C LEU A 421 -10.57 9.86 8.01
N LYS A 422 -11.77 10.26 8.46
CA LYS A 422 -11.99 11.45 9.30
C LYS A 422 -12.19 11.09 10.78
N ASP A 423 -12.16 12.08 11.67
CA ASP A 423 -12.45 11.94 13.12
C ASP A 423 -11.47 11.05 13.93
N HIS A 424 -10.17 11.23 13.66
CA HIS A 424 -9.07 10.60 14.39
C HIS A 424 -8.11 11.65 14.97
N VAL A 425 -7.25 11.25 15.91
CA VAL A 425 -6.20 12.13 16.49
C VAL A 425 -4.85 12.06 15.76
N GLY A 426 -4.71 11.11 14.85
CA GLY A 426 -3.50 10.85 14.10
C GLY A 426 -3.39 9.38 13.69
N PHE A 427 -2.20 8.94 13.31
CA PHE A 427 -1.94 7.61 12.80
C PHE A 427 -0.57 7.08 13.24
N VAL A 428 -0.47 5.75 13.32
CA VAL A 428 0.79 5.03 13.16
C VAL A 428 0.56 4.01 12.07
N THR A 429 1.22 4.11 10.90
CA THR A 429 0.92 3.18 9.80
C THR A 429 1.47 1.78 10.07
N TYR A 430 0.68 0.74 9.75
CA TYR A 430 1.19 -0.63 9.66
C TYR A 430 2.15 -0.71 8.48
N SER A 431 3.37 -1.22 8.71
CA SER A 431 4.39 -1.37 7.68
C SER A 431 5.24 -2.63 7.89
N GLU A 432 5.54 -3.35 6.81
CA GLU A 432 6.40 -4.55 6.82
C GLU A 432 7.75 -4.36 6.13
N GLY A 433 8.21 -3.12 5.92
CA GLY A 433 9.53 -2.91 5.33
C GLY A 433 9.72 -1.58 4.64
N CYS A 434 10.75 -1.53 3.78
CA CYS A 434 11.05 -0.35 2.97
C CYS A 434 10.37 -0.36 1.59
N ASN A 435 9.54 -1.37 1.28
CA ASN A 435 8.80 -1.46 0.02
C ASN A 435 7.67 -0.40 -0.08
N ASP A 436 7.17 0.07 1.06
CA ASP A 436 6.14 1.11 1.19
C ASP A 436 6.70 2.49 1.58
N ASP A 437 8.02 2.70 1.43
CA ASP A 437 8.76 3.89 1.88
C ASP A 437 8.10 5.21 1.44
N VAL A 438 7.79 5.37 0.15
CA VAL A 438 7.13 6.57 -0.39
C VAL A 438 5.79 6.85 0.33
N ASN A 439 5.03 5.80 0.65
CA ASN A 439 3.73 5.94 1.29
C ASN A 439 3.89 6.50 2.71
N LYS A 440 4.93 6.09 3.47
CA LYS A 440 5.21 6.66 4.80
C LYS A 440 5.35 8.17 4.74
N PHE A 441 6.16 8.69 3.81
CA PHE A 441 6.39 10.13 3.67
C PHE A 441 5.16 10.91 3.21
N VAL A 442 4.34 10.32 2.34
CA VAL A 442 3.03 10.90 1.96
C VAL A 442 2.15 11.03 3.20
N TRP A 443 2.04 9.99 4.02
CA TRP A 443 1.28 10.03 5.27
C TRP A 443 1.86 11.06 6.26
N SER A 444 3.19 11.09 6.49
CA SER A 444 3.80 12.06 7.42
C SER A 444 3.53 13.51 6.99
N ALA A 445 3.69 13.80 5.69
CA ALA A 445 3.47 15.14 5.15
C ALA A 445 1.99 15.56 5.22
N LEU A 446 1.06 14.67 4.89
CA LEU A 446 -0.38 14.94 5.01
C LEU A 446 -0.85 15.06 6.47
N GLY A 447 -0.24 14.30 7.37
CA GLY A 447 -0.46 14.46 8.81
C GLY A 447 0.00 15.82 9.34
N PHE A 448 1.02 16.41 8.71
CA PHE A 448 1.46 17.76 9.00
C PHE A 448 0.52 18.79 8.38
N ASP A 449 0.32 18.74 7.06
CA ASP A 449 -0.57 19.62 6.30
C ASP A 449 -1.38 18.83 5.25
N PRO A 450 -2.67 18.51 5.53
CA PRO A 450 -3.54 17.75 4.63
C PRO A 450 -3.80 18.39 3.27
N GLU A 451 -3.57 19.70 3.13
CA GLU A 451 -3.81 20.45 1.91
C GLU A 451 -2.59 20.45 0.98
N THR A 452 -1.44 19.90 1.42
CA THR A 452 -0.25 19.81 0.58
C THR A 452 -0.54 18.96 -0.67
N PRO A 453 -0.34 19.48 -1.88
CA PRO A 453 -0.49 18.68 -3.09
C PRO A 453 0.48 17.50 -3.09
N VAL A 454 -0.02 16.30 -3.41
CA VAL A 454 0.78 15.06 -3.41
C VAL A 454 2.05 15.19 -4.25
N VAL A 455 1.96 15.81 -5.43
CA VAL A 455 3.12 16.04 -6.29
C VAL A 455 4.20 16.90 -5.62
N GLU A 456 3.82 17.84 -4.75
CA GLU A 456 4.78 18.68 -4.02
C GLU A 456 5.49 17.88 -2.92
N ILE A 457 4.78 16.96 -2.25
CA ILE A 457 5.40 16.01 -1.32
C ILE A 457 6.45 15.16 -2.06
N LEU A 458 6.12 14.67 -3.26
CA LEU A 458 7.01 13.84 -4.06
C LEU A 458 8.21 14.62 -4.62
N ARG A 459 8.04 15.91 -4.94
CA ARG A 459 9.17 16.79 -5.29
C ARG A 459 10.13 16.95 -4.12
N GLN A 460 9.62 17.18 -2.92
CA GLN A 460 10.45 17.28 -1.72
C GLN A 460 11.15 15.95 -1.40
N TYR A 461 10.44 14.82 -1.54
CA TYR A 461 11.01 13.48 -1.42
C TYR A 461 12.15 13.28 -2.42
N SER A 462 11.89 13.53 -3.71
CA SER A 462 12.88 13.37 -4.77
C SER A 462 14.11 14.26 -4.55
N ARG A 463 13.90 15.54 -4.23
CA ARG A 463 14.97 16.50 -4.00
C ARG A 463 15.87 16.12 -2.82
N TYR A 464 15.26 15.71 -1.72
CA TYR A 464 15.97 15.40 -0.48
C TYR A 464 16.72 14.05 -0.57
N PHE A 465 16.10 13.04 -1.19
CA PHE A 465 16.66 11.69 -1.23
C PHE A 465 17.49 11.40 -2.46
N ILE A 466 17.13 11.93 -3.63
CA ILE A 466 17.82 11.66 -4.90
C ILE A 466 18.68 12.87 -5.27
N GLY A 467 18.07 14.04 -5.41
CA GLY A 467 18.80 15.29 -5.64
C GLY A 467 18.02 16.35 -6.42
N PRO A 468 18.54 17.58 -6.48
CA PRO A 468 17.85 18.70 -7.14
C PRO A 468 17.70 18.51 -8.65
N LYS A 469 18.62 17.81 -9.31
CA LYS A 469 18.57 17.59 -10.78
C LYS A 469 17.44 16.67 -11.22
N THR A 470 17.05 15.72 -10.36
CA THR A 470 16.06 14.68 -10.65
C THR A 470 14.70 14.99 -10.03
N THR A 471 14.54 16.15 -9.39
CA THR A 471 13.36 16.52 -8.58
C THR A 471 12.04 16.30 -9.32
N GLU A 472 11.87 16.87 -10.51
CA GLU A 472 10.63 16.71 -11.26
C GLU A 472 10.52 15.31 -11.86
N GLY A 473 11.58 14.83 -12.53
CA GLY A 473 11.54 13.56 -13.26
C GLY A 473 11.23 12.36 -12.37
N PHE A 474 11.85 12.28 -11.19
CA PHE A 474 11.61 11.18 -10.26
C PHE A 474 10.25 11.32 -9.55
N ALA A 475 9.82 12.54 -9.20
CA ALA A 475 8.49 12.76 -8.61
C ALA A 475 7.36 12.35 -9.57
N GLN A 476 7.46 12.71 -10.84
CA GLN A 476 6.51 12.27 -11.88
C GLN A 476 6.64 10.77 -12.14
N GLY A 477 7.86 10.22 -12.14
CA GLY A 477 8.09 8.79 -12.24
C GLY A 477 7.35 7.99 -11.16
N LEU A 478 7.37 8.43 -9.89
CA LEU A 478 6.62 7.78 -8.81
C LEU A 478 5.09 7.79 -9.05
N LEU A 479 4.55 8.89 -9.58
CA LEU A 479 3.13 8.95 -9.98
C LEU A 479 2.83 8.02 -11.17
N ALA A 480 3.77 7.88 -12.10
CA ALA A 480 3.65 7.02 -13.26
C ALA A 480 3.71 5.53 -12.88
N LEU A 481 4.52 5.14 -11.89
CA LEU A 481 4.53 3.78 -11.33
C LEU A 481 3.17 3.41 -10.72
N GLU A 482 2.54 4.32 -9.97
CA GLU A 482 1.18 4.07 -9.47
C GLU A 482 0.16 3.90 -10.61
N GLN A 483 0.30 4.71 -11.67
CA GLN A 483 -0.57 4.66 -12.84
C GLN A 483 -0.43 3.34 -13.64
N ASN A 484 0.72 2.67 -13.61
CA ASN A 484 0.91 1.37 -14.25
C ASN A 484 -0.08 0.31 -13.71
N TRP A 485 -0.49 0.43 -12.44
CA TRP A 485 -1.42 -0.50 -11.79
C TRP A 485 -2.90 -0.21 -12.05
N VAL A 486 -3.22 0.81 -12.84
CA VAL A 486 -4.60 1.20 -13.13
C VAL A 486 -5.04 0.63 -14.48
N GLY A 487 -6.04 -0.25 -14.43
CA GLY A 487 -6.66 -0.84 -15.62
C GLY A 487 -5.93 -2.06 -16.19
N PRO A 488 -6.42 -2.64 -17.30
CA PRO A 488 -5.87 -3.87 -17.87
C PRO A 488 -4.43 -3.68 -18.37
N LEU A 489 -3.50 -4.50 -17.88
CA LEU A 489 -2.06 -4.35 -18.16
C LEU A 489 -1.71 -4.57 -19.64
N SER A 490 -2.35 -5.52 -20.29
CA SER A 490 -2.05 -5.87 -21.70
C SER A 490 -2.22 -4.68 -22.65
N GLY A 491 -3.22 -3.83 -22.41
CA GLY A 491 -3.49 -2.61 -23.18
C GLY A 491 -2.86 -1.34 -22.61
N ASN A 492 -2.13 -1.42 -21.49
CA ASN A 492 -1.62 -0.23 -20.81
C ASN A 492 -0.26 0.23 -21.39
N ASP A 493 -0.30 1.08 -22.43
CA ASP A 493 0.90 1.62 -23.06
C ASP A 493 1.69 2.60 -22.17
N SER A 494 1.10 3.10 -21.08
CA SER A 494 1.82 3.99 -20.15
C SER A 494 3.00 3.28 -19.49
N VAL A 495 2.94 1.95 -19.34
CA VAL A 495 4.02 1.14 -18.75
C VAL A 495 5.34 1.32 -19.49
N GLU A 496 5.31 1.34 -20.82
CA GLU A 496 6.51 1.55 -21.62
C GLU A 496 7.03 2.99 -21.48
N THR A 497 6.11 3.95 -21.41
CA THR A 497 6.47 5.36 -21.17
C THR A 497 7.13 5.54 -19.81
N THR A 498 6.59 4.90 -18.76
CA THR A 498 7.16 4.91 -17.42
C THR A 498 8.55 4.28 -17.40
N LEU A 499 8.75 3.13 -18.07
CA LEU A 499 10.07 2.52 -18.20
C LEU A 499 11.06 3.47 -18.88
N GLN A 500 10.68 4.07 -20.01
CA GLN A 500 11.52 5.00 -20.75
C GLN A 500 11.94 6.20 -19.88
N GLN A 501 11.01 6.77 -19.09
CA GLN A 501 11.32 7.85 -18.15
C GLN A 501 12.40 7.44 -17.14
N PHE A 502 12.27 6.25 -16.53
CA PHE A 502 13.26 5.77 -15.57
C PHE A 502 14.59 5.40 -16.22
N GLN A 503 14.58 4.88 -17.45
CA GLN A 503 15.81 4.65 -18.22
C GLN A 503 16.53 5.96 -18.56
N ASP A 504 15.79 7.03 -18.86
CA ASP A 504 16.35 8.36 -19.07
C ASP A 504 17.01 8.91 -17.80
N LEU A 505 16.36 8.73 -16.64
CA LEU A 505 16.94 9.06 -15.33
C LEU A 505 18.19 8.22 -15.05
N GLU A 506 18.14 6.91 -15.30
CA GLU A 506 19.24 5.97 -15.11
C GLU A 506 20.47 6.33 -15.95
N ARG A 507 20.27 6.72 -17.23
CA ARG A 507 21.36 7.17 -18.11
C ARG A 507 22.04 8.45 -17.64
N GLN A 508 21.30 9.33 -16.95
CA GLN A 508 21.79 10.62 -16.46
C GLN A 508 22.30 10.55 -15.01
N ALA A 509 22.06 9.42 -14.33
CA ALA A 509 22.40 9.21 -12.94
C ALA A 509 23.92 9.16 -12.73
N SER A 510 24.38 9.73 -11.62
CA SER A 510 25.75 9.54 -11.16
C SER A 510 25.94 8.16 -10.52
N PRO A 511 27.18 7.69 -10.33
CA PRO A 511 27.44 6.46 -9.58
C PRO A 511 26.89 6.46 -8.15
N ASP A 512 26.75 7.64 -7.52
CA ASP A 512 26.15 7.76 -6.19
C ASP A 512 24.63 7.59 -6.25
N ASP A 513 23.96 8.15 -7.27
CA ASP A 513 22.52 7.97 -7.50
C ASP A 513 22.18 6.50 -7.77
N LEU A 514 23.00 5.80 -8.56
CA LEU A 514 22.81 4.37 -8.86
C LEU A 514 22.98 3.45 -7.64
N ARG A 515 23.62 3.92 -6.57
CA ARG A 515 23.74 3.21 -5.29
C ARG A 515 22.62 3.55 -4.30
N ASN A 516 21.79 4.55 -4.62
CA ASN A 516 20.68 4.96 -3.79
C ASN A 516 19.54 3.94 -3.88
N TRP A 517 19.22 3.30 -2.75
CA TRP A 517 18.21 2.24 -2.72
C TRP A 517 16.81 2.73 -3.11
N ARG A 518 16.45 4.01 -2.86
CA ARG A 518 15.17 4.58 -3.30
C ARG A 518 15.11 4.74 -4.81
N PHE A 519 16.22 5.12 -5.43
CA PHE A 519 16.35 5.16 -6.89
C PHE A 519 16.26 3.76 -7.50
N GLN A 520 16.97 2.80 -6.90
CA GLN A 520 16.96 1.39 -7.30
C GLN A 520 15.56 0.76 -7.19
N GLN A 521 14.80 1.05 -6.14
CA GLN A 521 13.43 0.53 -5.98
C GLN A 521 12.51 1.00 -7.11
N ALA A 522 12.56 2.28 -7.45
CA ALA A 522 11.74 2.82 -8.53
C ALA A 522 12.13 2.26 -9.91
N LEU A 523 13.44 2.11 -10.16
CA LEU A 523 13.94 1.42 -11.36
C LEU A 523 13.48 -0.03 -11.42
N TYR A 524 13.62 -0.77 -10.31
CA TYR A 524 13.21 -2.17 -10.22
C TYR A 524 11.74 -2.31 -10.60
N ARG A 525 10.89 -1.47 -10.00
CA ARG A 525 9.45 -1.44 -10.28
C ARG A 525 9.20 -1.16 -11.77
N ALA A 526 9.82 -0.13 -12.36
CA ALA A 526 9.64 0.19 -13.78
C ALA A 526 10.01 -0.95 -14.73
N TYR A 527 11.18 -1.58 -14.55
CA TYR A 527 11.62 -2.71 -15.38
C TYR A 527 10.75 -3.95 -15.20
N TYR A 528 10.35 -4.25 -13.96
CA TYR A 528 9.48 -5.39 -13.67
C TYR A 528 8.11 -5.20 -14.33
N ASP A 529 7.56 -3.97 -14.36
CA ASP A 529 6.21 -3.70 -14.90
C ASP A 529 6.18 -4.01 -16.39
N ALA A 530 7.19 -3.47 -17.09
CA ALA A 530 7.34 -3.64 -18.52
C ALA A 530 7.62 -5.11 -18.90
N LEU A 531 8.43 -5.83 -18.12
CA LEU A 531 8.66 -7.26 -18.34
C LEU A 531 7.37 -8.07 -18.20
N VAL A 532 6.59 -7.84 -17.13
CA VAL A 532 5.32 -8.56 -16.92
C VAL A 532 4.33 -8.24 -18.04
N ARG A 533 4.26 -6.98 -18.49
CA ARG A 533 3.41 -6.60 -19.61
C ARG A 533 3.79 -7.34 -20.90
N ASP A 534 5.07 -7.36 -21.26
CA ASP A 534 5.54 -8.07 -22.46
C ASP A 534 5.13 -9.54 -22.40
N ARG A 535 5.38 -10.19 -21.26
CA ARG A 535 5.02 -11.59 -21.02
C ARG A 535 3.51 -11.81 -21.13
N LEU A 536 2.70 -10.95 -20.52
CA LEU A 536 1.25 -11.05 -20.57
C LEU A 536 0.73 -11.00 -22.00
N VAL A 537 1.21 -10.04 -22.80
CA VAL A 537 0.82 -9.90 -24.22
C VAL A 537 1.23 -11.14 -25.01
N PHE A 538 2.47 -11.60 -24.83
CA PHE A 538 3.00 -12.77 -25.53
C PHE A 538 2.23 -14.06 -25.17
N GLU A 539 2.08 -14.35 -23.88
CA GLU A 539 1.46 -15.58 -23.39
C GLU A 539 -0.05 -15.61 -23.68
N THR A 540 -0.74 -14.46 -23.62
CA THR A 540 -2.14 -14.35 -24.06
C THR A 540 -2.26 -14.64 -25.56
N GLY A 541 -1.30 -14.17 -26.37
CA GLY A 541 -1.24 -14.47 -27.80
C GLY A 541 -1.09 -15.97 -28.08
N LEU A 542 -0.25 -16.67 -27.31
CA LEU A 542 -0.09 -18.13 -27.41
C LEU A 542 -1.36 -18.88 -27.01
N GLU A 543 -2.04 -18.45 -25.95
CA GLU A 543 -3.32 -19.07 -25.56
C GLU A 543 -4.37 -18.91 -26.67
N ASN A 544 -4.51 -17.72 -27.25
CA ASN A 544 -5.44 -17.48 -28.35
C ASN A 544 -5.15 -18.37 -29.58
N GLN A 545 -3.87 -18.56 -29.92
CA GLN A 545 -3.44 -19.46 -30.99
C GLN A 545 -3.74 -20.93 -30.66
N ALA A 546 -3.45 -21.38 -29.43
CA ALA A 546 -3.76 -22.74 -28.99
C ALA A 546 -5.27 -23.01 -29.04
N MET A 547 -6.11 -22.07 -28.61
CA MET A 547 -7.56 -22.19 -28.73
C MET A 547 -8.03 -22.21 -30.20
N ALA A 548 -7.34 -21.52 -31.11
CA ALA A 548 -7.62 -21.61 -32.55
C ALA A 548 -7.21 -22.98 -33.13
N ASP A 549 -6.11 -23.58 -32.66
CA ASP A 549 -5.71 -24.93 -33.04
C ASP A 549 -6.75 -25.98 -32.62
N LEU A 550 -7.27 -25.88 -31.39
CA LEU A 550 -8.34 -26.77 -30.91
C LEU A 550 -9.62 -26.69 -31.76
N ARG A 551 -9.99 -25.49 -32.25
CA ARG A 551 -11.16 -25.32 -33.12
C ARG A 551 -11.04 -26.08 -34.44
N ARG A 552 -9.83 -26.45 -34.86
CA ARG A 552 -9.60 -27.27 -36.08
C ARG A 552 -9.78 -28.76 -35.85
N ALA A 553 -10.06 -29.23 -34.62
CA ALA A 553 -10.15 -30.66 -34.28
C ALA A 553 -11.09 -31.46 -35.20
N ARG A 554 -12.21 -30.88 -35.65
CA ARG A 554 -13.12 -31.55 -36.61
C ARG A 554 -12.52 -31.76 -38.00
N ALA A 555 -11.61 -30.88 -38.41
CA ALA A 555 -11.00 -30.91 -39.74
C ALA A 555 -9.70 -31.74 -39.77
N VAL A 556 -8.90 -31.71 -38.70
CA VAL A 556 -7.57 -32.34 -38.66
C VAL A 556 -7.48 -33.55 -37.72
N GLY A 557 -8.53 -33.83 -36.96
CA GLY A 557 -8.53 -34.85 -35.91
C GLY A 557 -8.14 -34.29 -34.53
N SER A 558 -8.71 -34.87 -33.48
CA SER A 558 -8.57 -34.40 -32.10
C SER A 558 -7.12 -34.45 -31.60
N ILE A 559 -6.38 -35.52 -31.90
CA ILE A 559 -5.01 -35.71 -31.44
C ILE A 559 -4.06 -34.68 -32.07
N ASP A 560 -4.18 -34.44 -33.38
CA ASP A 560 -3.34 -33.46 -34.08
C ASP A 560 -3.63 -32.03 -33.63
N ALA A 561 -4.91 -31.70 -33.40
CA ALA A 561 -5.29 -30.41 -32.82
C ALA A 561 -4.72 -30.21 -31.40
N LEU A 562 -4.78 -31.24 -30.54
CA LEU A 562 -4.20 -31.22 -29.19
C LEU A 562 -2.67 -31.10 -29.22
N ASN A 563 -2.01 -31.78 -30.16
CA ASN A 563 -0.56 -31.68 -30.36
C ASN A 563 -0.14 -30.28 -30.81
N ALA A 564 -0.86 -29.71 -31.78
CA ALA A 564 -0.62 -28.35 -32.27
C ALA A 564 -0.82 -27.31 -31.16
N ALA A 565 -1.93 -27.39 -30.43
CA ALA A 565 -2.21 -26.50 -29.32
C ALA A 565 -1.14 -26.57 -28.22
N ARG A 566 -0.69 -27.79 -27.86
CA ARG A 566 0.40 -27.98 -26.88
C ARG A 566 1.72 -27.39 -27.38
N ALA A 567 2.11 -27.66 -28.63
CA ALA A 567 3.32 -27.10 -29.22
C ALA A 567 3.29 -25.57 -29.24
N THR A 568 2.13 -24.97 -29.51
CA THR A 568 1.92 -23.52 -29.41
C THR A 568 2.17 -23.00 -27.99
N LEU A 569 1.58 -23.63 -26.97
CA LEU A 569 1.78 -23.22 -25.56
C LEU A 569 3.22 -23.43 -25.07
N ASP A 570 3.90 -24.48 -25.50
CA ASP A 570 5.29 -24.80 -25.12
C ASP A 570 6.31 -23.73 -25.57
N ARG A 571 5.93 -22.86 -26.53
CA ARG A 571 6.74 -21.70 -26.92
C ARG A 571 6.98 -20.72 -25.77
N ALA A 572 6.09 -20.68 -24.76
CA ALA A 572 6.30 -19.89 -23.55
C ALA A 572 7.53 -20.35 -22.74
N LYS A 573 7.90 -21.64 -22.82
CA LYS A 573 9.04 -22.22 -22.09
C LYS A 573 10.37 -22.00 -22.81
N THR A 574 10.33 -21.85 -24.14
CA THR A 574 11.51 -21.86 -25.00
C THR A 574 11.89 -20.49 -25.55
N THR A 575 10.92 -19.56 -25.63
CA THR A 575 11.15 -18.21 -26.13
C THR A 575 11.69 -17.31 -25.01
N ARG A 576 12.89 -16.74 -25.21
CA ARG A 576 13.45 -15.74 -24.30
C ARG A 576 12.90 -14.36 -24.64
N LEU A 577 11.79 -13.99 -24.00
CA LEU A 577 11.19 -12.67 -24.14
C LEU A 577 11.90 -11.64 -23.26
N SER A 578 12.17 -10.45 -23.79
CA SER A 578 12.69 -9.28 -23.04
C SER A 578 13.87 -9.61 -22.12
N ALA A 579 14.83 -10.39 -22.61
CA ALA A 579 15.96 -10.92 -21.83
C ALA A 579 16.76 -9.81 -21.13
N ASP A 580 16.93 -8.65 -21.77
CA ASP A 580 17.64 -7.50 -21.19
C ASP A 580 16.89 -6.91 -19.99
N ARG A 581 15.56 -6.75 -20.10
CA ARG A 581 14.71 -6.26 -18.99
C ARG A 581 14.76 -7.23 -17.82
N ARG A 582 14.64 -8.54 -18.11
CA ARG A 582 14.76 -9.59 -17.09
C ARG A 582 16.13 -9.57 -16.41
N GLY A 583 17.21 -9.46 -17.19
CA GLY A 583 18.57 -9.33 -16.65
C GLY A 583 18.67 -8.14 -15.69
N ARG A 584 18.17 -6.98 -16.11
CA ARG A 584 18.18 -5.76 -15.30
C ARG A 584 17.39 -5.88 -13.99
N VAL A 585 16.23 -6.55 -14.01
CA VAL A 585 15.45 -6.82 -12.78
C VAL A 585 16.28 -7.61 -11.76
N PHE A 586 16.99 -8.67 -12.19
CA PHE A 586 17.83 -9.46 -11.31
C PHE A 586 19.06 -8.68 -10.81
N GLU A 587 19.68 -7.86 -11.66
CA GLU A 587 20.77 -6.97 -11.25
C GLU A 587 20.33 -5.95 -10.19
N LEU A 588 19.15 -5.35 -10.38
CA LEU A 588 18.57 -4.40 -9.42
C LEU A 588 18.16 -5.10 -8.13
N GLY A 589 17.68 -6.34 -8.19
CA GLY A 589 17.40 -7.14 -7.01
C GLY A 589 18.64 -7.38 -6.15
N GLU A 590 19.78 -7.72 -6.79
CA GLU A 590 21.07 -7.80 -6.10
C GLU A 590 21.50 -6.45 -5.52
N ALA A 591 21.37 -5.37 -6.30
CA ALA A 591 21.74 -4.03 -5.86
C ALA A 591 20.95 -3.59 -4.62
N LEU A 592 19.63 -3.89 -4.58
CA LEU A 592 18.76 -3.62 -3.44
C LEU A 592 19.11 -4.45 -2.20
N PHE A 593 19.48 -5.72 -2.38
CA PHE A 593 19.99 -6.52 -1.28
C PHE A 593 21.28 -5.94 -0.69
N GLN A 594 22.20 -5.45 -1.54
CA GLN A 594 23.45 -4.85 -1.06
C GLN A 594 23.25 -3.45 -0.43
N SER A 595 22.31 -2.65 -0.94
CA SER A 595 22.12 -1.26 -0.52
C SER A 595 21.21 -1.10 0.70
N ILE A 596 20.18 -1.95 0.83
CA ILE A 596 19.18 -1.83 1.89
C ILE A 596 18.68 -3.19 2.42
N ARG A 597 19.37 -4.28 2.10
CA ARG A 597 19.02 -5.65 2.54
C ARG A 597 17.65 -6.11 2.07
N MET A 598 17.17 -5.61 0.92
CA MET A 598 15.89 -6.06 0.39
C MET A 598 15.96 -7.52 -0.10
N GLN A 599 15.11 -8.39 0.44
CA GLN A 599 15.13 -9.83 0.23
C GLN A 599 14.10 -10.25 -0.81
N LEU A 600 14.41 -10.04 -2.10
CA LEU A 600 13.46 -10.27 -3.19
C LEU A 600 13.38 -11.74 -3.69
N SER A 601 14.04 -12.68 -3.00
CA SER A 601 14.09 -14.10 -3.37
C SER A 601 14.42 -14.95 -2.14
N VAL A 602 13.69 -16.04 -1.94
CA VAL A 602 13.93 -17.03 -0.89
C VAL A 602 15.28 -17.73 -1.06
N PRO A 603 15.60 -18.40 -2.19
CA PRO A 603 16.87 -19.11 -2.33
C PRO A 603 18.10 -18.20 -2.41
N ARG A 604 17.96 -16.94 -2.86
CA ARG A 604 19.11 -16.03 -3.03
C ARG A 604 19.36 -15.14 -1.83
N TYR A 605 18.29 -14.61 -1.24
CA TYR A 605 18.35 -13.56 -0.21
C TYR A 605 17.70 -14.00 1.10
N GLN A 606 17.30 -15.27 1.21
CA GLN A 606 16.77 -15.87 2.43
C GLN A 606 15.51 -15.17 2.96
N ALA A 607 14.70 -14.63 2.04
CA ALA A 607 13.35 -14.17 2.37
C ALA A 607 12.54 -15.29 3.02
N ILE A 608 11.63 -14.95 3.93
CA ILE A 608 10.84 -15.96 4.66
C ILE A 608 9.82 -16.72 3.78
N GLY A 609 9.39 -16.13 2.65
CA GLY A 609 8.46 -16.76 1.71
C GLY A 609 8.19 -15.92 0.46
N GLU A 610 7.72 -16.58 -0.60
CA GLU A 610 7.32 -15.94 -1.87
C GLU A 610 6.21 -14.90 -1.66
N GLU A 611 5.25 -15.20 -0.78
CA GLU A 611 4.14 -14.31 -0.43
C GLU A 611 4.56 -13.07 0.37
N ARG A 612 5.81 -13.05 0.88
CA ARG A 612 6.41 -11.97 1.68
C ARG A 612 7.39 -11.11 0.88
N GLY A 613 6.99 -10.77 -0.34
CA GLY A 613 7.71 -9.84 -1.20
C GLY A 613 8.92 -10.43 -1.94
N ALA A 614 9.11 -11.75 -1.94
CA ALA A 614 10.15 -12.44 -2.72
C ALA A 614 9.74 -12.65 -4.19
N ASN A 615 9.36 -11.56 -4.85
CA ASN A 615 8.74 -11.56 -6.19
C ASN A 615 9.67 -11.94 -7.36
N LEU A 616 10.98 -12.14 -7.14
CA LEU A 616 11.85 -12.72 -8.16
C LEU A 616 11.58 -14.22 -8.38
N ASP A 617 11.04 -14.91 -7.37
CA ASP A 617 10.77 -16.34 -7.45
C ASP A 617 9.50 -16.62 -8.28
N SER A 618 8.56 -15.67 -8.30
CA SER A 618 7.32 -15.67 -9.08
C SER A 618 7.43 -14.97 -10.44
N ILE A 619 8.59 -14.42 -10.80
CA ILE A 619 8.75 -13.58 -12.01
C ILE A 619 8.45 -14.32 -13.32
N ASP A 620 8.61 -15.65 -13.33
CA ASP A 620 8.37 -16.51 -14.49
C ASP A 620 7.06 -17.32 -14.35
N ALA A 621 6.22 -17.01 -13.36
CA ALA A 621 4.92 -17.65 -13.17
C ALA A 621 4.03 -17.49 -14.42
N PRO A 622 3.34 -18.54 -14.90
CA PRO A 622 2.53 -18.47 -16.12
C PRO A 622 1.42 -17.42 -16.03
N LEU A 623 1.30 -16.58 -17.06
CA LEU A 623 0.33 -15.49 -17.15
C LEU A 623 -0.89 -15.83 -18.02
N ASN A 624 -0.96 -17.08 -18.48
CA ASN A 624 -2.07 -17.62 -19.26
C ASN A 624 -2.54 -18.97 -18.68
N ASN A 625 -3.58 -19.55 -19.28
CA ASN A 625 -4.17 -20.82 -18.86
C ASN A 625 -3.30 -22.05 -19.17
N ARG A 626 -2.02 -21.91 -19.54
CA ARG A 626 -1.20 -23.02 -20.05
C ARG A 626 -1.19 -24.23 -19.11
N VAL A 627 -0.95 -24.03 -17.81
CA VAL A 627 -0.85 -25.16 -16.85
C VAL A 627 -2.14 -25.96 -16.82
N TRP A 628 -3.29 -25.28 -16.72
CA TRP A 628 -4.61 -25.89 -16.74
C TRP A 628 -4.96 -26.53 -18.09
N LEU A 629 -4.69 -25.84 -19.21
CA LEU A 629 -4.94 -26.35 -20.57
C LEU A 629 -4.13 -27.61 -20.87
N GLU A 630 -2.87 -27.64 -20.46
CA GLU A 630 -2.02 -28.82 -20.62
C GLU A 630 -2.62 -30.03 -19.87
N ALA A 631 -3.14 -29.84 -18.65
CA ALA A 631 -3.83 -30.91 -17.91
C ALA A 631 -5.13 -31.35 -18.60
N GLU A 632 -5.93 -30.41 -19.12
CA GLU A 632 -7.12 -30.73 -19.90
C GLU A 632 -6.78 -31.50 -21.19
N PHE A 633 -5.68 -31.17 -21.86
CA PHE A 633 -5.24 -31.89 -23.06
C PHE A 633 -4.93 -33.35 -22.74
N ASP A 634 -4.26 -33.61 -21.62
CA ASP A 634 -3.91 -34.96 -21.21
C ASP A 634 -5.16 -35.76 -20.80
N ARG A 635 -6.12 -35.13 -20.11
CA ARG A 635 -7.44 -35.71 -19.83
C ARG A 635 -8.20 -36.07 -21.10
N LEU A 636 -8.22 -35.15 -22.07
CA LEU A 636 -8.91 -35.36 -23.35
C LEU A 636 -8.25 -36.48 -24.16
N ARG A 637 -6.92 -36.56 -24.21
CA ARG A 637 -6.20 -37.66 -24.88
C ARG A 637 -6.55 -39.03 -24.33
N ALA A 638 -6.83 -39.13 -23.03
CA ALA A 638 -7.19 -40.38 -22.38
C ALA A 638 -8.61 -40.87 -22.70
N LEU A 639 -9.44 -40.08 -23.40
CA LEU A 639 -10.78 -40.50 -23.82
C LEU A 639 -10.71 -41.58 -24.92
N PRO A 640 -11.62 -42.57 -24.89
CA PRO A 640 -11.46 -43.83 -25.61
C PRO A 640 -11.54 -43.68 -27.14
N ASP A 641 -12.34 -42.74 -27.64
CA ASP A 641 -12.62 -42.61 -29.07
C ASP A 641 -12.63 -41.14 -29.55
N GLU A 642 -12.63 -40.98 -30.87
CA GLU A 642 -12.53 -39.68 -31.52
C GLU A 642 -13.74 -38.79 -31.25
N ALA A 643 -14.94 -39.36 -31.16
CA ALA A 643 -16.16 -38.60 -30.92
C ALA A 643 -16.15 -38.03 -29.49
N ALA A 644 -15.78 -38.83 -28.49
CA ALA A 644 -15.62 -38.39 -27.12
C ALA A 644 -14.57 -37.28 -27.00
N ARG A 645 -13.43 -37.40 -27.69
CA ARG A 645 -12.39 -36.36 -27.72
C ARG A 645 -12.87 -35.07 -28.37
N GLN A 646 -13.51 -35.14 -29.53
CA GLN A 646 -14.06 -33.96 -30.20
C GLN A 646 -15.13 -33.27 -29.37
N GLN A 647 -16.02 -34.04 -28.72
CA GLN A 647 -17.01 -33.49 -27.80
C GLN A 647 -16.36 -32.80 -26.59
N GLY A 648 -15.34 -33.42 -26.00
CA GLY A 648 -14.60 -32.83 -24.88
C GLY A 648 -13.83 -31.57 -25.28
N ILE A 649 -13.25 -31.52 -26.49
CA ILE A 649 -12.63 -30.31 -27.04
C ILE A 649 -13.68 -29.22 -27.25
N GLU A 650 -14.84 -29.54 -27.80
CA GLU A 650 -15.94 -28.57 -27.95
C GLU A 650 -16.38 -28.02 -26.59
N GLN A 651 -16.55 -28.88 -25.58
CA GLN A 651 -16.89 -28.45 -24.22
C GLN A 651 -15.82 -27.51 -23.62
N LEU A 652 -14.54 -27.79 -23.86
CA LEU A 652 -13.43 -26.94 -23.43
C LEU A 652 -13.49 -25.56 -24.13
N ILE A 653 -13.73 -25.52 -25.43
CA ILE A 653 -13.87 -24.28 -26.22
C ILE A 653 -15.10 -23.47 -25.77
N GLN A 654 -16.21 -24.14 -25.46
CA GLN A 654 -17.48 -23.52 -25.09
C GLN A 654 -17.65 -23.30 -23.59
N ARG A 655 -16.60 -23.46 -22.78
CA ARG A 655 -16.68 -23.41 -21.30
C ARG A 655 -17.38 -22.15 -20.77
N THR A 656 -17.11 -21.00 -21.38
CA THR A 656 -17.65 -19.69 -21.00
C THR A 656 -18.87 -19.28 -21.83
N ASN A 657 -19.40 -20.15 -22.69
CA ASN A 657 -20.59 -19.87 -23.48
C ASN A 657 -21.84 -20.31 -22.69
N PRO A 658 -22.75 -19.38 -22.31
CA PRO A 658 -23.98 -19.71 -21.60
C PRO A 658 -25.10 -20.23 -22.53
N GLY A 659 -24.90 -20.22 -23.84
CA GLY A 659 -25.92 -20.53 -24.84
C GLY A 659 -26.81 -19.31 -25.18
N PRO A 660 -27.68 -19.43 -26.20
CA PRO A 660 -28.55 -18.34 -26.64
C PRO A 660 -29.48 -17.81 -25.52
N GLY A 661 -29.48 -16.49 -25.32
CA GLY A 661 -30.29 -15.85 -24.28
C GLY A 661 -29.80 -16.07 -22.84
N GLY A 662 -28.59 -16.63 -22.68
CA GLY A 662 -27.90 -16.71 -21.39
C GLY A 662 -26.78 -15.69 -21.25
N PHE A 663 -26.27 -15.56 -20.02
CA PHE A 663 -25.22 -14.61 -19.63
C PHE A 663 -24.06 -15.34 -18.97
N TYR A 664 -22.85 -14.83 -19.15
CA TYR A 664 -21.65 -15.31 -18.47
C TYR A 664 -20.89 -14.14 -17.88
N ASP A 665 -20.56 -14.26 -16.60
CA ASP A 665 -19.82 -13.29 -15.83
C ASP A 665 -18.65 -13.98 -15.12
N ALA A 666 -17.53 -13.26 -15.03
CA ALA A 666 -16.44 -13.56 -14.11
C ALA A 666 -16.35 -12.37 -13.14
N PRO A 667 -17.10 -12.36 -12.02
CA PRO A 667 -17.25 -11.18 -11.17
C PRO A 667 -15.94 -10.55 -10.67
N GLY A 668 -14.88 -11.35 -10.50
CA GLY A 668 -13.54 -10.87 -10.13
C GLY A 668 -12.73 -10.24 -11.26
N ASP A 669 -13.22 -10.28 -12.49
CA ASP A 669 -12.60 -9.67 -13.68
C ASP A 669 -13.27 -8.33 -13.99
N PRO A 670 -12.58 -7.20 -13.86
CA PRO A 670 -13.14 -5.87 -14.17
C PRO A 670 -13.69 -5.76 -15.61
N THR A 671 -13.21 -6.60 -16.54
CA THR A 671 -13.65 -6.62 -17.94
C THR A 671 -14.83 -7.56 -18.22
N ARG A 672 -15.25 -8.39 -17.25
CA ARG A 672 -16.30 -9.42 -17.42
C ARG A 672 -17.28 -9.48 -16.24
N ARG A 673 -17.60 -8.32 -15.65
CA ARG A 673 -18.54 -8.21 -14.53
C ARG A 673 -19.71 -7.23 -14.76
N PRO A 674 -20.32 -7.17 -15.96
CA PRO A 674 -21.34 -6.17 -16.27
C PRO A 674 -22.54 -6.15 -15.31
N HIS A 675 -22.84 -7.29 -14.67
CA HIS A 675 -24.00 -7.42 -13.77
C HIS A 675 -23.67 -7.21 -12.29
N VAL A 676 -22.39 -7.07 -11.89
CA VAL A 676 -22.03 -6.90 -10.47
C VAL A 676 -22.48 -5.52 -9.97
N GLU A 677 -23.18 -5.47 -8.84
CA GLU A 677 -23.53 -4.22 -8.17
C GLU A 677 -22.25 -3.51 -7.70
N PRO A 678 -21.92 -2.33 -8.25
CA PRO A 678 -20.69 -1.63 -7.88
C PRO A 678 -20.79 -1.10 -6.45
N GLY A 679 -19.68 -1.19 -5.72
CA GLY A 679 -19.55 -0.54 -4.43
C GLY A 679 -19.34 0.99 -4.53
N PRO A 680 -19.37 1.69 -3.39
CA PRO A 680 -18.92 3.09 -3.32
C PRO A 680 -17.45 3.24 -3.76
N SER A 681 -17.07 4.45 -4.17
CA SER A 681 -15.67 4.77 -4.49
C SER A 681 -14.75 4.71 -3.26
N VAL A 682 -13.43 4.64 -3.46
CA VAL A 682 -12.42 4.67 -2.39
C VAL A 682 -12.59 5.90 -1.48
N ALA A 683 -12.89 7.08 -2.02
CA ALA A 683 -13.19 8.27 -1.25
C ALA A 683 -14.37 8.14 -0.25
N LEU A 684 -15.31 7.22 -0.47
CA LEU A 684 -16.48 6.98 0.38
C LEU A 684 -16.33 5.71 1.24
N ASP A 685 -15.75 4.65 0.67
CA ASP A 685 -15.45 3.40 1.37
C ASP A 685 -14.06 2.89 0.95
N PRO A 686 -12.99 3.33 1.63
CA PRO A 686 -11.63 2.94 1.25
C PRO A 686 -11.36 1.44 1.43
N MET A 687 -12.16 0.73 2.23
CA MET A 687 -12.03 -0.72 2.43
C MET A 687 -12.65 -1.55 1.29
N LEU A 688 -13.45 -0.90 0.44
CA LEU A 688 -14.22 -1.53 -0.64
C LEU A 688 -15.04 -2.71 -0.12
N ARG A 689 -15.93 -2.48 0.85
CA ARG A 689 -16.69 -3.56 1.52
C ARG A 689 -17.67 -4.26 0.57
N VAL A 690 -18.10 -3.60 -0.49
CA VAL A 690 -19.03 -4.12 -1.50
C VAL A 690 -18.25 -4.49 -2.77
N ALA A 691 -18.36 -5.75 -3.19
CA ALA A 691 -17.90 -6.24 -4.49
C ALA A 691 -16.45 -5.87 -4.87
N ARG A 692 -15.50 -5.96 -3.92
CA ARG A 692 -14.07 -5.81 -4.21
C ARG A 692 -13.50 -7.04 -4.89
N GLN A 693 -12.42 -6.84 -5.64
CA GLN A 693 -11.67 -7.94 -6.23
C GLN A 693 -10.81 -8.63 -5.15
N GLY A 694 -10.87 -9.97 -5.11
CA GLY A 694 -9.99 -10.81 -4.32
C GLY A 694 -9.24 -11.80 -5.19
N PHE A 695 -8.13 -12.35 -4.65
CA PHE A 695 -7.25 -13.26 -5.37
C PHE A 695 -6.91 -14.52 -4.56
N GLN A 696 -6.77 -15.66 -5.23
CA GLN A 696 -6.29 -16.91 -4.67
C GLN A 696 -5.61 -17.77 -5.76
N PRO A 697 -4.28 -17.99 -5.73
CA PRO A 697 -3.62 -18.73 -6.79
C PRO A 697 -3.67 -20.24 -6.53
N ARG A 698 -3.88 -21.02 -7.60
CA ARG A 698 -3.92 -22.50 -7.60
C ARG A 698 -3.51 -23.03 -8.98
N PRO A 699 -2.32 -23.61 -9.17
CA PRO A 699 -1.80 -24.01 -10.48
C PRO A 699 -2.71 -24.91 -11.32
N ASP A 700 -3.56 -25.71 -10.67
CA ASP A 700 -4.50 -26.64 -11.28
C ASP A 700 -5.83 -25.99 -11.74
N TRP A 701 -6.02 -24.69 -11.48
CA TRP A 701 -7.24 -23.97 -11.84
C TRP A 701 -7.09 -23.19 -13.15
N PRO A 702 -8.18 -22.98 -13.90
CA PRO A 702 -8.18 -21.93 -14.91
C PRO A 702 -7.92 -20.57 -14.23
N LEU A 703 -7.19 -19.67 -14.90
CA LEU A 703 -6.84 -18.35 -14.37
C LEU A 703 -8.05 -17.51 -13.96
N THR A 704 -9.21 -17.73 -14.59
CA THR A 704 -10.46 -17.08 -14.17
C THR A 704 -10.81 -17.41 -12.72
N TRP A 705 -10.35 -18.53 -12.18
CA TRP A 705 -10.56 -18.90 -10.77
C TRP A 705 -9.55 -18.31 -9.80
N TYR A 706 -8.50 -17.67 -10.30
CA TYR A 706 -7.53 -17.00 -9.43
C TYR A 706 -8.07 -15.70 -8.86
N ARG A 707 -9.15 -15.16 -9.44
CA ARG A 707 -9.79 -13.92 -9.03
C ARG A 707 -11.28 -14.16 -8.76
N HIS A 708 -11.83 -13.42 -7.82
CA HIS A 708 -13.23 -13.52 -7.44
C HIS A 708 -13.73 -12.14 -7.00
N ALA A 709 -15.04 -11.90 -7.13
CA ALA A 709 -15.66 -10.79 -6.42
C ALA A 709 -15.88 -11.21 -4.97
N GLU A 710 -15.59 -10.32 -4.03
CA GLU A 710 -15.85 -10.52 -2.63
C GLU A 710 -16.49 -9.32 -1.94
N SER A 711 -17.23 -9.60 -0.87
CA SER A 711 -17.72 -8.60 0.07
C SER A 711 -17.16 -8.86 1.47
N LEU A 712 -17.11 -7.80 2.28
CA LEU A 712 -16.61 -7.85 3.65
C LEU A 712 -17.75 -7.90 4.66
N TYR A 713 -17.51 -8.65 5.73
CA TYR A 713 -18.37 -8.75 6.89
C TYR A 713 -19.78 -9.21 6.52
N ASP A 714 -20.81 -8.43 6.85
CA ASP A 714 -22.20 -8.86 6.58
C ASP A 714 -22.76 -8.17 5.33
N VAL A 715 -21.91 -7.50 4.56
CA VAL A 715 -22.29 -6.89 3.29
C VAL A 715 -22.56 -7.99 2.28
N PRO A 716 -23.74 -8.04 1.66
CA PRO A 716 -24.03 -9.03 0.62
C PRO A 716 -23.27 -8.69 -0.67
N LEU A 717 -22.99 -9.72 -1.47
CA LEU A 717 -22.57 -9.55 -2.86
C LEU A 717 -23.81 -9.69 -3.76
N ARG A 718 -24.00 -8.76 -4.70
CA ARG A 718 -25.18 -8.73 -5.57
C ARG A 718 -24.82 -8.65 -7.05
N MET A 719 -25.66 -9.28 -7.88
CA MET A 719 -25.63 -9.14 -9.33
C MET A 719 -27.03 -8.91 -9.88
N ASN A 720 -27.18 -7.97 -10.81
CA ASN A 720 -28.44 -7.55 -11.39
C ASN A 720 -28.45 -7.86 -12.89
N TYR A 721 -29.47 -8.59 -13.34
CA TYR A 721 -29.71 -8.93 -14.74
C TYR A 721 -31.00 -8.27 -15.21
N ASP A 722 -30.96 -7.68 -16.40
CA ASP A 722 -32.09 -7.06 -17.07
C ASP A 722 -32.38 -7.79 -18.40
N ASP A 723 -33.52 -7.46 -19.02
CA ASP A 723 -33.93 -7.96 -20.34
C ASP A 723 -34.02 -9.50 -20.45
N LEU A 724 -34.43 -10.16 -19.35
CA LEU A 724 -34.74 -11.59 -19.35
C LEU A 724 -36.08 -11.87 -20.03
N ASP A 725 -36.21 -13.03 -20.67
CA ASP A 725 -37.49 -13.51 -21.20
C ASP A 725 -38.38 -13.98 -20.03
N PRO A 726 -39.48 -13.26 -19.72
CA PRO A 726 -40.30 -13.58 -18.55
C PRO A 726 -41.02 -14.93 -18.63
N ARG A 727 -41.03 -15.56 -19.82
CA ARG A 727 -41.66 -16.86 -20.06
C ARG A 727 -40.67 -18.02 -20.04
N ALA A 728 -39.38 -17.73 -20.08
CA ALA A 728 -38.36 -18.76 -20.09
C ALA A 728 -38.03 -19.24 -18.67
N HIS A 729 -37.54 -20.48 -18.58
CA HIS A 729 -36.96 -21.00 -17.36
C HIS A 729 -35.45 -20.76 -17.34
N TYR A 730 -34.91 -20.43 -16.17
CA TYR A 730 -33.48 -20.15 -16.01
C TYR A 730 -32.87 -21.06 -14.95
N SER A 731 -31.58 -21.38 -15.13
CA SER A 731 -30.73 -21.93 -14.08
C SER A 731 -29.50 -21.05 -13.90
N VAL A 732 -29.06 -20.90 -12.66
CA VAL A 732 -27.77 -20.30 -12.36
C VAL A 732 -26.74 -21.40 -12.15
N ARG A 733 -25.63 -21.31 -12.89
CA ARG A 733 -24.41 -22.08 -12.62
C ARG A 733 -23.40 -21.15 -11.98
N VAL A 734 -22.75 -21.57 -10.92
CA VAL A 734 -21.84 -20.72 -10.13
C VAL A 734 -20.60 -21.49 -9.69
N VAL A 735 -19.45 -20.80 -9.68
CA VAL A 735 -18.21 -21.29 -9.06
C VAL A 735 -17.91 -20.46 -7.83
N TYR A 736 -17.77 -21.14 -6.70
CA TYR A 736 -17.29 -20.56 -5.44
C TYR A 736 -15.83 -20.95 -5.21
N ALA A 737 -14.90 -20.02 -5.39
CA ALA A 737 -13.48 -20.20 -5.09
C ALA A 737 -12.99 -19.15 -4.07
N GLY A 738 -11.68 -18.96 -3.94
CA GLY A 738 -11.07 -18.02 -2.98
C GLY A 738 -10.53 -18.71 -1.72
N ASP A 739 -10.66 -18.05 -0.57
CA ASP A 739 -10.12 -18.53 0.71
C ASP A 739 -10.65 -19.94 1.04
N ARG A 740 -9.77 -20.82 1.55
CA ARG A 740 -10.03 -22.25 1.76
C ARG A 740 -10.98 -22.58 2.92
N GLY A 741 -11.32 -21.61 3.77
CA GLY A 741 -12.17 -21.84 4.94
C GLY A 741 -13.61 -22.22 4.54
N PRO A 742 -14.28 -23.13 5.28
CA PRO A 742 -15.68 -23.47 5.05
C PRO A 742 -16.54 -22.26 5.47
N THR A 743 -16.73 -21.34 4.55
CA THR A 743 -17.71 -20.26 4.68
C THR A 743 -18.92 -20.68 3.86
N PRO A 744 -20.01 -21.14 4.50
CA PRO A 744 -21.24 -21.45 3.80
C PRO A 744 -21.78 -20.19 3.13
N LEU A 745 -22.25 -20.34 1.89
CA LEU A 745 -22.87 -19.28 1.12
C LEU A 745 -24.34 -19.62 0.86
N GLU A 746 -25.21 -18.68 1.14
CA GLU A 746 -26.61 -18.70 0.71
C GLU A 746 -26.73 -17.91 -0.60
N LEU A 747 -27.58 -18.39 -1.52
CA LEU A 747 -27.93 -17.68 -2.75
C LEU A 747 -29.44 -17.48 -2.82
N LYS A 748 -29.85 -16.23 -3.03
CA LYS A 748 -31.23 -15.82 -3.28
C LYS A 748 -31.39 -15.15 -4.63
N ALA A 749 -32.55 -15.36 -5.26
CA ALA A 749 -33.02 -14.70 -6.47
C ALA A 749 -34.26 -13.88 -6.11
N ASP A 750 -34.18 -12.55 -6.14
CA ASP A 750 -35.24 -11.63 -5.69
C ASP A 750 -35.81 -11.98 -4.30
N GLY A 751 -34.92 -12.36 -3.39
CA GLY A 751 -35.27 -12.79 -2.03
C GLY A 751 -35.75 -14.24 -1.89
N LEU A 752 -36.04 -14.94 -2.99
CA LEU A 752 -36.39 -16.36 -3.01
C LEU A 752 -35.13 -17.23 -2.91
N VAL A 753 -35.16 -18.25 -2.06
CA VAL A 753 -33.99 -19.14 -1.86
C VAL A 753 -33.76 -19.99 -3.11
N VAL A 754 -32.56 -19.88 -3.68
CA VAL A 754 -32.06 -20.75 -4.76
C VAL A 754 -31.35 -21.95 -4.16
N HIS A 755 -30.47 -21.70 -3.17
CA HIS A 755 -29.95 -22.72 -2.28
C HIS A 755 -29.70 -22.16 -0.88
N ALA A 756 -29.92 -23.00 0.13
CA ALA A 756 -29.57 -22.71 1.53
C ALA A 756 -28.04 -22.52 1.70
N PRO A 757 -27.54 -22.08 2.87
CA PRO A 757 -26.11 -22.01 3.12
C PRO A 757 -25.40 -23.35 2.83
N ILE A 758 -24.56 -23.37 1.79
CA ILE A 758 -23.73 -24.54 1.44
C ILE A 758 -22.25 -24.18 1.50
N PRO A 759 -21.37 -25.08 1.95
CA PRO A 759 -19.93 -24.85 1.88
C PRO A 759 -19.48 -24.77 0.41
N LYS A 760 -18.38 -24.06 0.17
CA LYS A 760 -17.71 -24.10 -1.13
C LYS A 760 -17.32 -25.54 -1.45
N SER A 761 -17.48 -25.94 -2.71
CA SER A 761 -17.08 -27.27 -3.15
C SER A 761 -15.56 -27.46 -3.03
N ASP A 762 -15.13 -28.59 -2.49
CA ASP A 762 -13.73 -29.05 -2.52
C ASP A 762 -13.70 -30.49 -3.08
N PRO A 763 -13.14 -30.74 -4.27
CA PRO A 763 -12.49 -29.77 -5.17
C PRO A 763 -13.46 -28.73 -5.74
N VAL A 764 -12.92 -27.56 -6.09
CA VAL A 764 -13.69 -26.46 -6.71
C VAL A 764 -14.28 -26.91 -8.03
N ARG A 765 -15.59 -26.71 -8.20
CA ARG A 765 -16.33 -27.05 -9.42
C ARG A 765 -17.55 -26.16 -9.60
N PRO A 766 -18.08 -26.03 -10.84
CA PRO A 766 -19.36 -25.38 -11.07
C PRO A 766 -20.50 -26.15 -10.37
N LEU A 767 -21.41 -25.41 -9.75
CA LEU A 767 -22.65 -25.90 -9.16
C LEU A 767 -23.82 -25.27 -9.92
N GLU A 768 -24.85 -26.05 -10.25
CA GLU A 768 -26.00 -25.57 -11.02
C GLU A 768 -27.30 -25.71 -10.23
N PHE A 769 -28.10 -24.65 -10.22
CA PHE A 769 -29.35 -24.54 -9.48
C PHE A 769 -30.44 -23.93 -10.35
N ALA A 770 -31.67 -24.40 -10.21
CA ALA A 770 -32.83 -23.79 -10.89
C ALA A 770 -33.18 -22.45 -10.23
N ILE A 771 -33.51 -21.44 -11.05
CA ILE A 771 -34.05 -20.17 -10.58
C ILE A 771 -35.57 -20.30 -10.45
N PRO A 772 -36.18 -19.90 -9.31
CA PRO A 772 -37.62 -19.84 -9.18
C PRO A 772 -38.24 -18.96 -10.28
N PRO A 773 -39.23 -19.43 -11.06
CA PRO A 773 -39.81 -18.65 -12.16
C PRO A 773 -40.39 -17.30 -11.74
N GLN A 774 -40.78 -17.17 -10.47
CA GLN A 774 -41.28 -15.92 -9.92
C GLN A 774 -40.20 -14.81 -9.89
N ALA A 775 -38.92 -15.17 -9.75
CA ALA A 775 -37.79 -14.24 -9.68
C ALA A 775 -37.33 -13.73 -11.07
N THR A 776 -38.00 -14.14 -12.14
CA THR A 776 -37.72 -13.66 -13.51
C THR A 776 -38.97 -13.16 -14.22
N ALA A 777 -40.12 -13.13 -13.53
CA ALA A 777 -41.44 -12.93 -14.13
C ALA A 777 -41.68 -11.50 -14.64
N ASP A 778 -40.87 -10.52 -14.21
CA ASP A 778 -40.90 -9.14 -14.67
C ASP A 778 -39.76 -8.81 -15.66
N GLY A 779 -38.96 -9.81 -16.05
CA GLY A 779 -37.82 -9.66 -16.95
C GLY A 779 -36.54 -9.15 -16.28
N ARG A 780 -36.52 -9.03 -14.94
CA ARG A 780 -35.33 -8.66 -14.16
C ARG A 780 -35.01 -9.76 -13.15
N LEU A 781 -33.78 -9.75 -12.65
CA LEU A 781 -33.32 -10.69 -11.63
C LEU A 781 -32.18 -10.09 -10.81
N THR A 782 -32.31 -10.08 -9.49
CA THR A 782 -31.21 -9.82 -8.56
C THR A 782 -30.78 -11.10 -7.87
N LEU A 783 -29.54 -11.53 -8.15
CA LEU A 783 -28.86 -12.57 -7.38
C LEU A 783 -28.17 -11.95 -6.18
N THR A 784 -28.41 -12.49 -4.99
CA THR A 784 -27.81 -12.04 -3.72
C THR A 784 -27.11 -13.20 -3.03
N TRP A 785 -25.81 -13.04 -2.79
CA TRP A 785 -25.01 -13.95 -1.98
C TRP A 785 -24.76 -13.35 -0.59
N THR A 786 -24.97 -14.19 0.42
CA THR A 786 -24.71 -13.88 1.83
C THR A 786 -23.93 -15.01 2.48
N ARG A 787 -23.25 -14.69 3.58
CA ARG A 787 -22.61 -15.65 4.48
C ARG A 787 -23.25 -15.56 5.86
N ASP A 788 -22.87 -16.46 6.77
CA ASP A 788 -23.31 -16.38 8.18
C ASP A 788 -22.99 -14.99 8.76
N PRO A 789 -23.99 -14.30 9.35
CA PRO A 789 -23.81 -12.95 9.86
C PRO A 789 -22.94 -12.92 11.11
N GLY A 790 -22.31 -11.78 11.37
CA GLY A 790 -21.63 -11.49 12.62
C GLY A 790 -20.23 -12.08 12.76
N ARG A 791 -19.70 -12.79 11.75
CA ARG A 791 -18.32 -13.31 11.79
C ARG A 791 -17.27 -12.20 11.84
N GLY A 792 -16.23 -12.41 12.65
CA GLY A 792 -15.05 -11.56 12.78
C GLY A 792 -13.90 -11.95 11.85
N GLY A 793 -12.67 -11.86 12.36
CA GLY A 793 -11.44 -12.12 11.61
C GLY A 793 -11.26 -11.13 10.45
N ASN A 794 -10.75 -11.63 9.33
CA ASN A 794 -10.47 -10.82 8.14
C ASN A 794 -11.73 -10.29 7.42
N GLY A 795 -12.93 -10.69 7.84
CA GLY A 795 -14.20 -10.27 7.27
C GLY A 795 -14.54 -10.85 5.90
N ARG A 796 -13.61 -11.50 5.20
CA ARG A 796 -13.84 -12.09 3.87
C ARG A 796 -14.75 -13.32 3.98
N GLY A 797 -15.49 -13.63 2.93
CA GLY A 797 -16.26 -14.88 2.92
C GLY A 797 -17.21 -15.08 1.74
N CYS A 798 -17.97 -14.07 1.35
CA CYS A 798 -18.76 -14.12 0.11
C CYS A 798 -17.80 -14.00 -1.06
N GLN A 799 -17.44 -15.10 -1.71
CA GLN A 799 -16.44 -15.13 -2.78
C GLN A 799 -17.01 -15.88 -3.98
N VAL A 800 -17.28 -15.15 -5.06
CA VAL A 800 -17.94 -15.66 -6.28
C VAL A 800 -17.02 -15.41 -7.47
N THR A 801 -16.77 -16.47 -8.23
CA THR A 801 -15.68 -16.53 -9.20
C THR A 801 -16.18 -16.51 -10.64
N GLU A 802 -17.18 -17.34 -10.95
CA GLU A 802 -17.85 -17.37 -12.24
C GLU A 802 -19.34 -17.59 -12.04
N VAL A 803 -20.14 -16.98 -12.91
CA VAL A 803 -21.59 -17.14 -12.94
C VAL A 803 -22.04 -17.30 -14.38
N TRP A 804 -22.90 -18.29 -14.63
CA TRP A 804 -23.66 -18.40 -15.87
C TRP A 804 -25.14 -18.35 -15.51
N LEU A 805 -25.87 -17.41 -16.12
CA LEU A 805 -27.32 -17.45 -16.14
C LEU A 805 -27.75 -18.13 -17.44
N ILE A 806 -28.22 -19.37 -17.33
CA ILE A 806 -28.49 -20.24 -18.47
C ILE A 806 -30.00 -20.28 -18.71
N ARG A 807 -30.44 -19.81 -19.87
CA ARG A 807 -31.81 -20.02 -20.35
C ARG A 807 -31.98 -21.50 -20.68
N LYS A 808 -32.95 -22.16 -20.05
CA LYS A 808 -33.36 -23.51 -20.42
C LYS A 808 -34.19 -23.41 -21.70
N GLY A 809 -33.90 -24.28 -22.66
CA GLY A 809 -34.76 -24.43 -23.84
C GLY A 809 -36.15 -24.92 -23.42
N ASP A 810 -37.14 -24.64 -24.26
CA ASP A 810 -38.51 -25.13 -24.10
C ASP A 810 -38.57 -26.67 -24.07
#